data_AF-A0A1V5D8H3-F1
#
_entry.id   AF-A0A1V5D8H3-F1
#
_cell.length_a   1.000
_cell.length_b   1.000
_cell.length_c   1.000
_cell.angle_alpha   90.00
_cell.angle_beta   90.00
_cell.angle_gamma   90.00
#
_symmetry.space_group_name_H-M   'P 1'
#
loop_
_entity.id
_entity.type
_entity.pdbx_description
1 polymer ?
#
loop_
_entity_poly.entity_id
_entity_poly.type
_entity_poly.pdbx_seq_one_letter_code
_entity_poly.pdbx_strand_id
1 'polypeptide(L)'
;MKNFAHHNARSVDEVVRLVAREKRKVMLNAGGTDLLGLLKDRVLPVYPEMIINIKGIEGLNYLREDKEGLRIGALTKLKHIVESPAVNGRYQLLADAAKSVASPQIRNMATIGGNLAQDVRCWYYRYPDQIGGSIKCLRKGGAVCNALMGENRYHSIFGAAPVESPPCTHHCPAHTAVPSYLEKIRNNEFDEAARIFVDFNPLPAITGRVCPVFCEPHCNRGRYDEPVAIRCVERSLGDYVLDHPEEVYTAPENETGKKVAVIGSGPAGLASAYYLKRAGHTVTVYEKFPEAGGMLRYSIPGYRLPKDVVEKQVRVLKGMGIVFRCDTEVGKDLNIDELRSRYDAVLVATGAWKERAQSLKGDGPVICGLEFLKNVSEGNKSAPGMKVAVIGGGNVAVDVARTLIRLGAEPVIMYRRTQKEMPAFKDEIEKAREEGVAFRYLTLPTRTKKIGEKILLTCLKTRLGPPDKTGRRRPIPKEGSEFASAFDAVITAIGEEPDYGLISGETGKNAGDLLSGNLYMAGDFKNGSTTVIEAIASGREAARAIERRIGTSVPKRPINGLPDLALAVYEPSPRISIEDAPVAERVNDIGREDHPGISLFEATKEAGRCFTCGCLAVNPSDVGTALVALNAEIITSKRTVGAEEFFAPNAAASTVLEQDEMITEIRIPPVPQGARLRYLKFTLRKPIDFTVVSVASVVTINNGICEDARIVLGAVAPRPFRATKAEEMLKGRAVTTKLIGEVSKAALAGSIPLGKNRYKVRIAESLIKRALEGK
;
A
#
# COMPACT_ATOMS: atom_id res chain seq x y z
N MET A 1 -21.19 5.05 -29.20
CA MET A 1 -19.93 5.67 -28.71
C MET A 1 -20.26 7.03 -28.11
N LYS A 2 -19.44 7.55 -27.18
CA LYS A 2 -19.51 9.00 -26.84
C LYS A 2 -18.79 9.80 -27.92
N ASN A 3 -19.11 11.09 -28.03
CA ASN A 3 -18.44 12.00 -28.96
C ASN A 3 -16.98 12.21 -28.53
N PHE A 4 -16.09 12.32 -29.51
CA PHE A 4 -14.68 12.67 -29.32
C PHE A 4 -14.20 13.47 -30.54
N ALA A 5 -13.21 14.33 -30.34
CA ALA A 5 -12.49 14.97 -31.43
C ALA A 5 -11.61 13.93 -32.15
N HIS A 6 -11.43 14.10 -33.45
CA HIS A 6 -10.57 13.22 -34.25
C HIS A 6 -9.50 14.05 -34.95
N HIS A 7 -8.23 13.69 -34.76
CA HIS A 7 -7.09 14.38 -35.37
C HIS A 7 -6.26 13.40 -36.20
N ASN A 8 -5.81 13.82 -37.39
CA ASN A 8 -4.90 13.03 -38.22
C ASN A 8 -3.48 13.60 -38.08
N ALA A 9 -2.63 12.93 -37.30
CA ALA A 9 -1.25 13.36 -37.14
C ALA A 9 -0.38 12.95 -38.34
N ARG A 10 0.61 13.77 -38.67
CA ARG A 10 1.55 13.59 -39.77
C ARG A 10 2.97 13.27 -39.31
N SER A 11 3.32 13.56 -38.05
CA SER A 11 4.63 13.24 -37.48
C SER A 11 4.55 12.79 -36.02
N VAL A 12 5.61 12.12 -35.54
CA VAL A 12 5.73 11.71 -34.12
C VAL A 12 5.75 12.93 -33.20
N ASP A 13 6.49 13.99 -33.55
CA ASP A 13 6.56 15.23 -32.76
C ASP A 13 5.22 15.93 -32.63
N GLU A 14 4.38 15.85 -33.66
CA GLU A 14 3.01 16.35 -33.59
C GLU A 14 2.19 15.56 -32.56
N VAL A 15 2.27 14.23 -32.57
CA VAL A 15 1.58 13.36 -31.60
C VAL A 15 2.04 13.68 -30.18
N VAL A 16 3.35 13.68 -29.92
CA VAL A 16 3.91 13.92 -28.58
C VAL A 16 3.48 15.29 -28.06
N ARG A 17 3.54 16.34 -28.90
CA ARG A 17 3.08 17.69 -28.51
C ARG A 17 1.59 17.75 -28.20
N LEU A 18 0.75 17.08 -29.01
CA LEU A 18 -0.70 17.06 -28.78
C LEU A 18 -1.05 16.33 -27.49
N VAL A 19 -0.40 15.20 -27.21
CA VAL A 19 -0.65 14.43 -25.99
C VAL A 19 -0.09 15.15 -24.75
N ALA A 20 1.02 15.87 -24.85
CA ALA A 20 1.58 16.64 -23.75
C ALA A 20 0.80 17.94 -23.44
N ARG A 21 0.32 18.65 -24.47
CA ARG A 21 -0.39 19.94 -24.34
C ARG A 21 -1.80 19.76 -23.80
N GLU A 22 -2.50 18.76 -24.29
CA GLU A 22 -3.79 18.36 -23.77
C GLU A 22 -3.53 17.42 -22.57
N LYS A 23 -3.48 17.93 -21.33
CA LYS A 23 -3.62 17.10 -20.10
C LYS A 23 -4.98 16.37 -20.03
N ARG A 24 -5.60 16.06 -21.18
CA ARG A 24 -6.90 15.46 -21.40
C ARG A 24 -6.74 14.00 -21.86
N LYS A 25 -7.87 13.30 -21.88
CA LYS A 25 -7.99 11.87 -22.15
C LYS A 25 -7.82 11.62 -23.66
N VAL A 26 -6.60 11.39 -24.13
CA VAL A 26 -6.29 11.14 -25.55
C VAL A 26 -5.98 9.65 -25.77
N MET A 27 -6.36 9.10 -26.93
CA MET A 27 -5.94 7.75 -27.35
C MET A 27 -5.42 7.74 -28.79
N LEU A 28 -4.42 6.90 -29.05
CA LEU A 28 -3.83 6.73 -30.38
C LEU A 28 -4.55 5.63 -31.16
N ASN A 29 -4.79 5.87 -32.44
CA ASN A 29 -5.37 4.90 -33.37
C ASN A 29 -4.33 4.45 -34.41
N ALA A 30 -3.75 3.27 -34.17
CA ALA A 30 -2.77 2.61 -35.05
C ALA A 30 -3.37 1.50 -35.93
N GLY A 31 -4.70 1.48 -36.12
CA GLY A 31 -5.42 0.41 -36.84
C GLY A 31 -6.84 0.19 -36.32
N GLY A 32 -7.06 0.47 -35.04
CA GLY A 32 -8.38 0.73 -34.45
C GLY A 32 -9.23 -0.50 -34.14
N THR A 33 -8.78 -1.71 -34.46
CA THR A 33 -9.58 -2.93 -34.31
C THR A 33 -9.96 -3.24 -32.86
N ASP A 34 -9.07 -2.96 -31.90
CA ASP A 34 -9.39 -3.09 -30.47
C ASP A 34 -10.08 -1.85 -29.90
N LEU A 35 -9.48 -0.68 -30.15
CA LEU A 35 -9.95 0.63 -29.65
C LEU A 35 -11.42 0.88 -30.01
N LEU A 36 -11.82 0.68 -31.26
CA LEU A 36 -13.19 0.93 -31.69
C LEU A 36 -14.20 0.03 -30.96
N GLY A 37 -13.83 -1.21 -30.65
CA GLY A 37 -14.67 -2.10 -29.83
C GLY A 37 -14.85 -1.57 -28.41
N LEU A 38 -13.76 -1.18 -27.76
CA LEU A 38 -13.78 -0.60 -26.40
C LEU A 38 -14.65 0.67 -26.33
N LEU A 39 -14.60 1.51 -27.36
CA LEU A 39 -15.41 2.72 -27.46
C LEU A 39 -16.88 2.39 -27.73
N LYS A 40 -17.15 1.49 -28.69
CA LYS A 40 -18.52 1.08 -29.04
C LYS A 40 -19.27 0.56 -27.82
N ASP A 41 -18.62 -0.33 -27.07
CA ASP A 41 -19.21 -1.03 -25.92
C ASP A 41 -19.09 -0.22 -24.62
N ARG A 42 -18.53 0.99 -24.69
CA ARG A 42 -18.32 1.91 -23.56
C ARG A 42 -17.56 1.24 -22.40
N VAL A 43 -16.51 0.50 -22.74
CA VAL A 43 -15.72 -0.28 -21.78
C VAL A 43 -14.81 0.59 -20.94
N LEU A 44 -14.24 1.66 -21.51
CA LEU A 44 -13.20 2.44 -20.84
C LEU A 44 -13.75 3.19 -19.61
N PRO A 45 -13.10 3.10 -18.45
CA PRO A 45 -13.51 3.85 -17.25
C PRO A 45 -13.36 5.36 -17.48
N VAL A 46 -12.33 5.72 -18.24
CA VAL A 46 -12.00 7.07 -18.63
C VAL A 46 -12.10 7.14 -20.15
N TYR A 47 -13.17 7.75 -20.65
CA TYR A 47 -13.46 7.80 -22.08
C TYR A 47 -12.62 8.90 -22.75
N PRO A 48 -12.00 8.66 -23.92
CA PRO A 48 -11.21 9.67 -24.59
C PRO A 48 -12.06 10.82 -25.11
N GLU A 49 -11.53 12.02 -24.98
CA GLU A 49 -12.08 13.25 -25.55
C GLU A 49 -11.52 13.51 -26.94
N MET A 50 -10.36 12.94 -27.26
CA MET A 50 -9.74 13.00 -28.58
C MET A 50 -9.12 11.66 -28.97
N ILE A 51 -9.24 11.31 -30.25
CA ILE A 51 -8.52 10.21 -30.88
C ILE A 51 -7.55 10.78 -31.92
N ILE A 52 -6.28 10.45 -31.78
CA ILE A 52 -5.25 10.80 -32.77
C ILE A 52 -5.03 9.59 -33.68
N ASN A 53 -5.44 9.71 -34.93
CA ASN A 53 -5.10 8.75 -35.97
C ASN A 53 -3.64 8.94 -36.39
N ILE A 54 -2.84 7.89 -36.18
CA ILE A 54 -1.42 7.89 -36.53
C ILE A 54 -1.11 7.06 -37.78
N LYS A 55 -2.11 6.44 -38.41
CA LYS A 55 -1.93 5.57 -39.60
C LYS A 55 -1.22 6.24 -40.78
N GLY A 56 -1.26 7.57 -40.85
CA GLY A 56 -0.67 8.37 -41.92
C GLY A 56 0.74 8.89 -41.65
N ILE A 57 1.34 8.59 -40.49
CA ILE A 57 2.71 9.03 -40.19
C ILE A 57 3.69 8.24 -41.06
N GLU A 58 4.44 8.96 -41.88
CA GLU A 58 5.48 8.38 -42.74
C GLU A 58 6.66 7.86 -41.90
N GLY A 59 7.38 6.88 -42.43
CA GLY A 59 8.56 6.32 -41.76
C GLY A 59 8.27 5.35 -40.59
N LEU A 60 7.00 5.10 -40.24
CA LEU A 60 6.63 4.11 -39.22
C LEU A 60 6.07 2.78 -39.78
N ASN A 61 5.87 2.66 -41.09
CA ASN A 61 5.44 1.42 -41.75
C ASN A 61 6.56 0.91 -42.64
N TYR A 62 7.45 0.11 -42.06
CA TYR A 62 8.56 -0.50 -42.78
C TYR A 62 9.02 -1.78 -42.07
N LEU A 63 9.71 -2.63 -42.82
CA LEU A 63 10.37 -3.83 -42.30
C LEU A 63 11.69 -3.97 -43.06
N ARG A 64 12.80 -3.99 -42.32
CA ARG A 64 14.16 -4.05 -42.89
C ARG A 64 15.02 -5.00 -42.07
N GLU A 65 15.83 -5.79 -42.74
CA GLU A 65 16.84 -6.64 -42.12
C GLU A 65 18.22 -6.13 -42.50
N ASP A 66 19.09 -5.95 -41.52
CA ASP A 66 20.48 -5.54 -41.68
C ASP A 66 21.42 -6.45 -40.84
N LYS A 67 22.69 -6.05 -40.68
CA LYS A 67 23.67 -6.82 -39.90
C LYS A 67 23.38 -6.81 -38.40
N GLU A 68 22.69 -5.79 -37.90
CA GLU A 68 22.31 -5.60 -36.49
C GLU A 68 20.98 -6.30 -36.16
N GLY A 69 20.26 -6.80 -37.17
CA GLY A 69 19.08 -7.65 -37.00
C GLY A 69 17.89 -7.16 -37.81
N LEU A 70 16.68 -7.35 -37.26
CA LEU A 70 15.43 -6.95 -37.90
C LEU A 70 14.87 -5.68 -37.25
N ARG A 71 14.54 -4.68 -38.07
CA ARG A 71 13.90 -3.43 -37.66
C ARG A 71 12.51 -3.33 -38.25
N ILE A 72 11.52 -3.07 -37.40
CA ILE A 72 10.11 -3.01 -37.79
C ILE A 72 9.51 -1.71 -37.26
N GLY A 73 8.99 -0.87 -38.16
CA GLY A 73 8.24 0.32 -37.76
C GLY A 73 6.93 -0.04 -37.06
N ALA A 74 6.51 0.76 -36.09
CA ALA A 74 5.34 0.48 -35.25
C ALA A 74 4.01 0.33 -36.01
N LEU A 75 3.87 0.94 -37.19
CA LEU A 75 2.69 0.87 -38.05
C LEU A 75 2.75 -0.26 -39.09
N THR A 76 3.78 -1.11 -39.05
CA THR A 76 3.85 -2.29 -39.90
C THR A 76 2.71 -3.24 -39.57
N LYS A 77 1.92 -3.59 -40.59
CA LYS A 77 0.77 -4.47 -40.46
C LYS A 77 1.20 -5.90 -40.16
N LEU A 78 0.43 -6.61 -39.33
CA LEU A 78 0.71 -8.01 -39.01
C LEU A 78 0.70 -8.90 -40.26
N LYS A 79 -0.16 -8.60 -41.26
CA LYS A 79 -0.11 -9.27 -42.57
C LYS A 79 1.29 -9.20 -43.20
N HIS A 80 1.92 -8.03 -43.23
CA HIS A 80 3.23 -7.85 -43.87
C HIS A 80 4.33 -8.61 -43.13
N ILE A 81 4.21 -8.77 -41.82
CA ILE A 81 5.13 -9.60 -41.03
C ILE A 81 4.98 -11.08 -41.42
N VAL A 82 3.74 -11.57 -41.56
CA VAL A 82 3.46 -12.97 -41.95
C VAL A 82 3.95 -13.27 -43.37
N GLU A 83 3.89 -12.30 -44.28
CA GLU A 83 4.27 -12.49 -45.68
C GLU A 83 5.75 -12.19 -45.97
N SER A 84 6.46 -11.53 -45.05
CA SER A 84 7.83 -11.08 -45.26
C SER A 84 8.82 -12.25 -45.39
N PRO A 85 9.58 -12.35 -46.50
CA PRO A 85 10.65 -13.34 -46.63
C PRO A 85 11.75 -13.17 -45.58
N ALA A 86 12.06 -11.93 -45.20
CA ALA A 86 13.05 -11.64 -44.16
C ALA A 86 12.64 -12.20 -42.79
N VAL A 87 11.32 -12.27 -42.52
CA VAL A 87 10.79 -12.84 -41.27
C VAL A 87 10.64 -14.36 -41.36
N ASN A 88 10.09 -14.88 -42.46
CA ASN A 88 9.83 -16.33 -42.65
C ASN A 88 11.10 -17.20 -42.74
N GLY A 89 12.29 -16.60 -42.67
CA GLY A 89 13.56 -17.31 -42.49
C GLY A 89 14.04 -17.22 -41.03
N ARG A 90 14.91 -16.25 -40.76
CA ARG A 90 15.63 -16.10 -39.49
C ARG A 90 14.74 -15.75 -38.29
N TYR A 91 13.54 -15.24 -38.52
CA TYR A 91 12.62 -14.79 -37.46
C TYR A 91 11.25 -15.49 -37.54
N GLN A 92 11.20 -16.75 -38.01
CA GLN A 92 9.95 -17.49 -38.24
C GLN A 92 9.02 -17.49 -37.01
N LEU A 93 9.60 -17.49 -35.80
CA LEU A 93 8.86 -17.38 -34.54
C LEU A 93 7.89 -16.18 -34.51
N LEU A 94 8.33 -15.04 -35.03
CA LEU A 94 7.52 -13.82 -35.12
C LEU A 94 6.41 -13.96 -36.15
N ALA A 95 6.70 -14.55 -37.31
CA ALA A 95 5.69 -14.80 -38.35
C ALA A 95 4.59 -15.75 -37.84
N ASP A 96 4.97 -16.84 -37.16
CA ASP A 96 4.02 -17.80 -36.58
C ASP A 96 3.12 -17.15 -35.53
N ALA A 97 3.71 -16.36 -34.62
CA ALA A 97 2.95 -15.60 -33.63
C ALA A 97 1.99 -14.61 -34.29
N ALA A 98 2.46 -13.81 -35.27
CA ALA A 98 1.64 -12.86 -36.00
C ALA A 98 0.50 -13.55 -36.78
N LYS A 99 0.76 -14.70 -37.40
CA LYS A 99 -0.24 -15.51 -38.12
C LYS A 99 -1.34 -16.03 -37.19
N SER A 100 -1.00 -16.27 -35.93
CA SER A 100 -1.92 -16.74 -34.89
C SER A 100 -2.85 -15.65 -34.32
N VAL A 101 -2.59 -14.37 -34.63
CA VAL A 101 -3.39 -13.23 -34.17
C VAL A 101 -4.66 -13.11 -35.01
N ALA A 102 -5.82 -13.32 -34.39
CA ALA A 102 -7.15 -13.04 -34.94
C ALA A 102 -7.41 -13.63 -36.35
N SER A 103 -8.38 -13.08 -37.07
CA SER A 103 -8.67 -13.44 -38.46
C SER A 103 -7.77 -12.69 -39.45
N PRO A 104 -7.61 -13.18 -40.70
CA PRO A 104 -6.89 -12.46 -41.74
C PRO A 104 -7.37 -11.01 -41.93
N GLN A 105 -8.68 -10.75 -41.83
CA GLN A 105 -9.26 -9.41 -41.97
C GLN A 105 -8.74 -8.45 -40.89
N ILE A 106 -8.61 -8.93 -39.64
CA ILE A 106 -8.04 -8.13 -38.57
C ILE A 106 -6.55 -7.88 -38.81
N ARG A 107 -5.78 -8.88 -39.26
CA ARG A 107 -4.35 -8.72 -39.56
C ARG A 107 -4.04 -7.76 -40.72
N ASN A 108 -4.99 -7.54 -41.62
CA ASN A 108 -4.88 -6.55 -42.70
C ASN A 108 -4.90 -5.10 -42.19
N MET A 109 -5.38 -4.89 -40.96
CA MET A 109 -5.53 -3.58 -40.33
C MET A 109 -4.69 -3.42 -39.05
N ALA A 110 -4.50 -4.51 -38.31
CA ALA A 110 -3.72 -4.53 -37.08
C ALA A 110 -2.23 -4.29 -37.38
N THR A 111 -1.63 -3.39 -36.61
CA THR A 111 -0.20 -3.09 -36.65
C THR A 111 0.52 -3.76 -35.50
N ILE A 112 1.84 -3.94 -35.62
CA ILE A 112 2.65 -4.50 -34.54
C ILE A 112 2.60 -3.62 -33.29
N GLY A 113 2.81 -2.30 -33.41
CA GLY A 113 2.73 -1.38 -32.27
C GLY A 113 1.34 -1.37 -31.63
N GLY A 114 0.29 -1.39 -32.46
CA GLY A 114 -1.09 -1.52 -31.99
C GLY A 114 -1.39 -2.86 -31.32
N ASN A 115 -0.66 -3.95 -31.63
CA ASN A 115 -0.80 -5.25 -30.96
C ASN A 115 -0.11 -5.28 -29.60
N LEU A 116 1.08 -4.66 -29.48
CA LEU A 116 1.82 -4.58 -28.21
C LEU A 116 1.09 -3.69 -27.20
N ALA A 117 0.43 -2.62 -27.67
CA ALA A 117 -0.32 -1.68 -26.84
C ALA A 117 -1.82 -2.04 -26.66
N GLN A 118 -2.23 -3.29 -26.90
CA GLN A 118 -3.64 -3.69 -26.72
C GLN A 118 -4.06 -3.74 -25.26
N ASP A 119 -5.35 -3.50 -25.04
CA ASP A 119 -5.92 -3.58 -23.70
C ASP A 119 -6.30 -5.03 -23.34
N VAL A 120 -6.31 -5.34 -22.05
CA VAL A 120 -6.52 -6.70 -21.55
C VAL A 120 -7.86 -7.29 -21.99
N ARG A 121 -7.85 -8.59 -22.27
CA ARG A 121 -9.03 -9.35 -22.73
C ARG A 121 -9.71 -10.09 -21.58
N CYS A 122 -9.96 -9.39 -20.48
CA CYS A 122 -10.72 -9.92 -19.33
C CYS A 122 -12.22 -9.66 -19.53
N TRP A 123 -13.10 -10.67 -19.40
CA TRP A 123 -14.54 -10.46 -19.55
C TRP A 123 -15.13 -9.53 -18.48
N TYR A 124 -14.54 -9.44 -17.28
CA TYR A 124 -15.02 -8.53 -16.25
C TYR A 124 -14.68 -7.09 -16.61
N TYR A 125 -13.48 -6.89 -17.15
CA TYR A 125 -13.07 -5.60 -17.66
C TYR A 125 -13.89 -5.21 -18.89
N ARG A 126 -14.04 -6.11 -19.86
CA ARG A 126 -14.75 -5.86 -21.11
C ARG A 126 -16.27 -6.03 -21.03
N TYR A 127 -16.83 -6.24 -19.84
CA TYR A 127 -18.27 -6.37 -19.68
C TYR A 127 -18.97 -5.10 -20.19
N PRO A 128 -19.84 -5.19 -21.20
CA PRO A 128 -20.41 -4.02 -21.85
C PRO A 128 -21.33 -3.25 -20.92
N ASP A 129 -21.20 -1.94 -20.92
CA ASP A 129 -22.06 -1.06 -20.13
C ASP A 129 -23.53 -1.16 -20.61
N GLN A 130 -23.74 -1.43 -21.91
CA GLN A 130 -25.04 -1.40 -22.58
C GLN A 130 -25.98 -2.56 -22.22
N ILE A 131 -25.48 -3.67 -21.69
CA ILE A 131 -26.26 -4.92 -21.50
C ILE A 131 -26.55 -5.19 -20.01
N GLY A 132 -25.79 -4.62 -19.09
CA GLY A 132 -25.99 -4.85 -17.65
C GLY A 132 -25.22 -3.89 -16.74
N GLY A 133 -24.73 -2.76 -17.28
CA GLY A 133 -23.88 -1.82 -16.56
C GLY A 133 -22.44 -2.29 -16.41
N SER A 134 -21.50 -1.34 -16.40
CA SER A 134 -20.08 -1.66 -16.25
C SER A 134 -19.76 -2.36 -14.92
N ILE A 135 -19.09 -3.52 -14.99
CA ILE A 135 -18.55 -4.18 -13.79
C ILE A 135 -17.37 -3.36 -13.25
N LYS A 136 -17.45 -2.93 -11.99
CA LYS A 136 -16.36 -2.25 -11.28
C LYS A 136 -15.27 -3.24 -10.86
N CYS A 137 -14.42 -3.66 -11.80
CA CYS A 137 -13.19 -4.40 -11.52
C CYS A 137 -12.02 -3.45 -11.19
N LEU A 138 -10.87 -3.98 -10.75
CA LEU A 138 -9.66 -3.17 -10.44
C LEU A 138 -9.29 -2.18 -11.55
N ARG A 139 -9.29 -2.62 -12.82
CA ARG A 139 -8.99 -1.78 -14.00
C ARG A 139 -9.99 -0.64 -14.22
N LYS A 140 -11.17 -0.71 -13.60
CA LYS A 140 -12.27 0.26 -13.68
C LYS A 140 -12.49 1.02 -12.36
N GLY A 141 -11.48 1.05 -11.48
CA GLY A 141 -11.55 1.72 -10.18
C GLY A 141 -12.35 0.96 -9.12
N GLY A 142 -12.66 -0.32 -9.35
CA GLY A 142 -13.22 -1.19 -8.32
C GLY A 142 -12.17 -1.66 -7.32
N ALA A 143 -12.62 -2.10 -6.14
CA ALA A 143 -11.72 -2.54 -5.05
C ALA A 143 -11.20 -3.98 -5.20
N VAL A 144 -11.85 -4.83 -6.02
CA VAL A 144 -11.60 -6.28 -6.10
C VAL A 144 -11.43 -6.73 -7.55
N CYS A 145 -10.59 -7.75 -7.79
CA CYS A 145 -10.59 -8.47 -9.06
C CYS A 145 -11.70 -9.54 -9.04
N ASN A 146 -12.74 -9.35 -9.86
CA ASN A 146 -13.88 -10.27 -9.91
C ASN A 146 -13.51 -11.69 -10.39
N ALA A 147 -12.35 -11.86 -11.03
CA ALA A 147 -11.87 -13.19 -11.43
C ALA A 147 -11.42 -14.04 -10.23
N LEU A 148 -11.06 -13.42 -9.10
CA LEU A 148 -10.66 -14.13 -7.89
C LEU A 148 -11.81 -15.02 -7.39
N MET A 149 -13.04 -14.49 -7.36
CA MET A 149 -14.23 -15.18 -6.85
C MET A 149 -15.15 -15.75 -7.93
N GLY A 150 -14.92 -15.38 -9.18
CA GLY A 150 -15.85 -15.64 -10.26
C GLY A 150 -15.41 -16.73 -11.22
N GLU A 151 -15.90 -16.63 -12.44
CA GLU A 151 -15.36 -17.33 -13.59
C GLU A 151 -13.89 -16.92 -13.76
N ASN A 152 -12.99 -17.88 -14.03
CA ASN A 152 -11.56 -17.61 -14.16
C ASN A 152 -10.80 -18.46 -15.18
N ARG A 153 -11.49 -19.22 -16.05
CA ARG A 153 -10.88 -20.11 -17.06
C ARG A 153 -9.71 -19.51 -17.87
N TYR A 154 -9.80 -18.24 -18.28
CA TYR A 154 -8.77 -17.59 -19.11
C TYR A 154 -7.75 -16.75 -18.32
N HIS A 155 -7.87 -16.66 -17.00
CA HIS A 155 -7.03 -15.80 -16.19
C HIS A 155 -5.67 -16.43 -15.88
N SER A 156 -4.80 -15.65 -15.25
CA SER A 156 -3.44 -16.04 -14.90
C SER A 156 -3.38 -17.28 -14.01
N ILE A 157 -2.32 -18.06 -14.19
CA ILE A 157 -1.89 -19.16 -13.31
C ILE A 157 -0.55 -18.85 -12.63
N PHE A 158 0.06 -17.70 -12.91
CA PHE A 158 1.23 -17.18 -12.20
C PHE A 158 0.83 -15.82 -11.65
N GLY A 159 0.04 -15.78 -10.57
CA GLY A 159 -0.36 -14.56 -9.85
C GLY A 159 -1.05 -13.46 -10.66
N ALA A 160 -0.98 -12.21 -10.15
CA ALA A 160 -1.77 -11.10 -10.65
C ALA A 160 -0.91 -9.82 -10.80
N ALA A 161 -1.28 -8.93 -11.73
CA ALA A 161 -0.59 -7.65 -11.88
C ALA A 161 -0.91 -6.77 -10.67
N PRO A 162 0.09 -6.21 -9.99
CA PRO A 162 -0.12 -5.44 -8.77
C PRO A 162 -0.96 -4.20 -9.05
N VAL A 163 -1.79 -3.85 -8.07
CA VAL A 163 -2.45 -2.54 -8.03
C VAL A 163 -1.59 -1.55 -7.27
N GLU A 164 -1.60 -0.30 -7.69
CA GLU A 164 -0.86 0.77 -7.00
C GLU A 164 -1.38 1.01 -5.58
N SER A 165 -2.69 0.79 -5.35
CA SER A 165 -3.32 1.07 -4.06
C SER A 165 -4.38 0.01 -3.71
N PRO A 166 -3.97 -1.18 -3.23
CA PRO A 166 -4.90 -2.20 -2.74
C PRO A 166 -5.68 -1.68 -1.50
N PRO A 167 -6.87 -2.21 -1.16
CA PRO A 167 -7.71 -1.63 -0.10
C PRO A 167 -7.01 -1.46 1.25
N CYS A 168 -6.21 -2.44 1.67
CA CYS A 168 -5.42 -2.35 2.91
C CYS A 168 -4.43 -1.16 2.89
N THR A 169 -3.77 -0.91 1.77
CA THR A 169 -2.88 0.25 1.56
C THR A 169 -3.67 1.56 1.41
N HIS A 170 -4.77 1.54 0.65
CA HIS A 170 -5.61 2.72 0.42
C HIS A 170 -6.19 3.28 1.73
N HIS A 171 -6.68 2.40 2.59
CA HIS A 171 -7.32 2.79 3.84
C HIS A 171 -6.33 2.99 4.99
N CYS A 172 -5.08 2.51 4.87
CA CYS A 172 -4.03 2.85 5.83
C CYS A 172 -3.65 4.33 5.68
N PRO A 173 -3.72 5.16 6.73
CA PRO A 173 -3.31 6.57 6.65
C PRO A 173 -1.85 6.77 6.22
N ALA A 174 -0.96 5.84 6.58
CA ALA A 174 0.43 5.87 6.14
C ALA A 174 0.65 5.25 4.74
N HIS A 175 -0.40 4.76 4.07
CA HIS A 175 -0.32 4.08 2.78
C HIS A 175 0.75 2.98 2.74
N THR A 176 0.85 2.20 3.82
CA THR A 176 1.81 1.11 3.92
C THR A 176 1.60 0.09 2.80
N ALA A 177 2.69 -0.40 2.22
CA ALA A 177 2.68 -1.39 1.15
C ALA A 177 2.39 -2.81 1.68
N VAL A 178 1.19 -3.00 2.25
CA VAL A 178 0.75 -4.23 2.95
C VAL A 178 1.03 -5.50 2.14
N PRO A 179 0.58 -5.64 0.88
CA PRO A 179 0.85 -6.87 0.14
C PRO A 179 2.33 -7.14 -0.11
N SER A 180 3.14 -6.10 -0.28
CA SER A 180 4.55 -6.22 -0.63
C SER A 180 5.36 -6.81 0.52
N TYR A 181 5.23 -6.31 1.75
CA TYR A 181 5.96 -6.91 2.87
C TYR A 181 5.35 -8.26 3.30
N LEU A 182 4.02 -8.46 3.16
CA LEU A 182 3.42 -9.77 3.44
C LEU A 182 3.91 -10.85 2.46
N GLU A 183 4.19 -10.50 1.20
CA GLU A 183 4.86 -11.40 0.27
C GLU A 183 6.25 -11.82 0.76
N LYS A 184 7.06 -10.86 1.20
CA LYS A 184 8.39 -11.14 1.75
C LYS A 184 8.32 -12.02 2.99
N ILE A 185 7.36 -11.77 3.90
CA ILE A 185 7.10 -12.65 5.04
C ILE A 185 6.75 -14.07 4.59
N ARG A 186 5.88 -14.26 3.58
CA ARG A 186 5.52 -15.59 3.05
C ARG A 186 6.74 -16.37 2.55
N ASN A 187 7.72 -15.67 2.00
CA ASN A 187 8.96 -16.25 1.49
C ASN A 187 10.04 -16.40 2.57
N ASN A 188 9.74 -16.08 3.84
CA ASN A 188 10.70 -16.00 4.95
C ASN A 188 11.83 -14.96 4.74
N GLU A 189 11.57 -13.93 3.91
CA GLU A 189 12.48 -12.82 3.64
C GLU A 189 12.20 -11.66 4.62
N PHE A 190 12.41 -11.89 5.93
CA PHE A 190 11.98 -10.96 6.98
C PHE A 190 12.70 -9.60 6.94
N ASP A 191 14.00 -9.56 6.63
CA ASP A 191 14.75 -8.30 6.50
C ASP A 191 14.19 -7.40 5.39
N GLU A 192 13.86 -8.00 4.25
CA GLU A 192 13.29 -7.26 3.13
C GLU A 192 11.85 -6.80 3.46
N ALA A 193 11.07 -7.64 4.14
CA ALA A 193 9.75 -7.25 4.65
C ALA A 193 9.85 -6.04 5.60
N ALA A 194 10.80 -6.08 6.53
CA ALA A 194 11.08 -5.03 7.48
C ALA A 194 11.48 -3.72 6.79
N ARG A 195 12.42 -3.78 5.83
CA ARG A 195 12.87 -2.63 5.03
C ARG A 195 11.73 -1.98 4.27
N ILE A 196 10.86 -2.78 3.64
CA ILE A 196 9.66 -2.28 2.96
C ILE A 196 8.72 -1.62 3.97
N PHE A 197 8.52 -2.21 5.15
CA PHE A 197 7.59 -1.68 6.14
C PHE A 197 8.05 -0.31 6.68
N VAL A 198 9.33 -0.18 7.05
CA VAL A 198 9.88 1.07 7.61
C VAL A 198 10.06 2.19 6.58
N ASP A 199 9.96 1.91 5.28
CA ASP A 199 9.85 2.94 4.25
C ASP A 199 8.54 3.75 4.39
N PHE A 200 7.48 3.13 4.93
CA PHE A 200 6.18 3.78 5.12
C PHE A 200 5.84 4.10 6.58
N ASN A 201 6.34 3.30 7.51
CA ASN A 201 6.04 3.41 8.93
C ASN A 201 7.29 3.07 9.78
N PRO A 202 8.00 4.07 10.33
CA PRO A 202 9.22 3.86 11.08
C PRO A 202 9.01 3.42 12.53
N LEU A 203 7.77 3.18 12.97
CA LEU A 203 7.46 2.78 14.34
C LEU A 203 6.61 1.47 14.35
N PRO A 204 7.02 0.41 13.64
CA PRO A 204 6.17 -0.75 13.37
C PRO A 204 5.74 -1.51 14.64
N ALA A 205 6.66 -1.70 15.60
CA ALA A 205 6.37 -2.36 16.88
C ALA A 205 5.31 -1.62 17.70
N ILE A 206 5.26 -0.30 17.57
CA ILE A 206 4.32 0.57 18.27
C ILE A 206 2.96 0.47 17.59
N THR A 207 2.89 0.67 16.28
CA THR A 207 1.63 0.61 15.54
C THR A 207 1.00 -0.78 15.56
N GLY A 208 1.80 -1.85 15.56
CA GLY A 208 1.33 -3.22 15.73
C GLY A 208 0.58 -3.46 17.05
N ARG A 209 0.78 -2.60 18.05
CA ARG A 209 0.09 -2.66 19.35
C ARG A 209 -1.11 -1.72 19.42
N VAL A 210 -0.98 -0.48 18.95
CA VAL A 210 -1.96 0.58 19.23
C VAL A 210 -2.82 1.00 18.02
N CYS A 211 -2.54 0.49 16.82
CA CYS A 211 -3.32 0.83 15.64
C CYS A 211 -4.76 0.29 15.74
N PRO A 212 -5.79 1.09 15.43
CA PRO A 212 -7.19 0.65 15.42
C PRO A 212 -7.60 -0.08 14.12
N VAL A 213 -6.62 -0.55 13.33
CA VAL A 213 -6.80 -1.35 12.11
C VAL A 213 -7.70 -0.73 11.03
N PHE A 214 -7.25 0.34 10.38
CA PHE A 214 -7.95 0.90 9.21
C PHE A 214 -7.96 -0.05 7.99
N CYS A 215 -6.97 -0.93 7.89
CA CYS A 215 -6.75 -1.78 6.73
C CYS A 215 -7.62 -3.05 6.73
N GLU A 216 -7.78 -3.71 7.88
CA GLU A 216 -8.43 -5.03 7.98
C GLU A 216 -9.93 -5.03 7.63
N PRO A 217 -10.76 -4.05 8.07
CA PRO A 217 -12.19 -4.01 7.72
C PRO A 217 -12.47 -3.91 6.22
N HIS A 218 -11.48 -3.45 5.45
CA HIS A 218 -11.57 -3.28 3.99
C HIS A 218 -10.79 -4.37 3.23
N CYS A 219 -10.22 -5.36 3.91
CA CYS A 219 -9.48 -6.43 3.29
C CYS A 219 -10.38 -7.24 2.34
N ASN A 220 -9.96 -7.39 1.08
CA ASN A 220 -10.73 -8.14 0.08
C ASN A 220 -10.96 -9.61 0.44
N ARG A 221 -10.08 -10.19 1.28
CA ARG A 221 -10.25 -11.56 1.77
C ARG A 221 -11.45 -11.72 2.70
N GLY A 222 -11.86 -10.67 3.41
CA GLY A 222 -13.06 -10.70 4.26
C GLY A 222 -14.39 -10.93 3.52
N ARG A 223 -14.38 -10.96 2.18
CA ARG A 223 -15.53 -11.39 1.36
C ARG A 223 -15.50 -12.88 1.01
N TYR A 224 -14.39 -13.55 1.29
CA TYR A 224 -14.17 -14.97 1.04
C TYR A 224 -14.38 -15.78 2.31
N ASP A 225 -13.59 -15.44 3.32
CA ASP A 225 -13.64 -15.98 4.67
C ASP A 225 -13.46 -14.80 5.65
N GLU A 226 -12.31 -14.69 6.30
CA GLU A 226 -12.00 -13.66 7.28
C GLU A 226 -10.85 -12.78 6.80
N PRO A 227 -10.83 -11.47 7.13
CA PRO A 227 -9.70 -10.59 6.84
C PRO A 227 -8.36 -11.17 7.30
N VAL A 228 -7.28 -10.75 6.64
CA VAL A 228 -5.93 -10.99 7.13
C VAL A 228 -5.74 -10.21 8.43
N ALA A 229 -5.21 -10.85 9.47
CA ALA A 229 -4.85 -10.22 10.75
C ALA A 229 -3.57 -9.39 10.63
N ILE A 230 -3.63 -8.34 9.79
CA ILE A 230 -2.51 -7.47 9.43
C ILE A 230 -1.83 -6.90 10.69
N ARG A 231 -2.58 -6.43 11.69
CA ARG A 231 -1.98 -5.87 12.91
C ARG A 231 -1.15 -6.90 13.68
N CYS A 232 -1.59 -8.16 13.72
CA CYS A 232 -0.86 -9.23 14.40
C CYS A 232 0.47 -9.51 13.68
N VAL A 233 0.43 -9.58 12.34
CA VAL A 233 1.62 -9.75 11.51
C VAL A 233 2.57 -8.55 11.64
N GLU A 234 2.03 -7.32 11.59
CA GLU A 234 2.81 -6.09 11.74
C GLU A 234 3.46 -5.98 13.11
N ARG A 235 2.80 -6.46 14.17
CA ARG A 235 3.38 -6.51 15.50
C ARG A 235 4.60 -7.42 15.53
N SER A 236 4.48 -8.65 15.04
CA SER A 236 5.60 -9.61 15.04
C SER A 236 6.76 -9.15 14.16
N LEU A 237 6.46 -8.57 12.99
CA LEU A 237 7.49 -7.94 12.16
C LEU A 237 8.10 -6.72 12.86
N GLY A 238 7.31 -5.94 13.58
CA GLY A 238 7.79 -4.79 14.36
C GLY A 238 8.71 -5.19 15.52
N ASP A 239 8.38 -6.27 16.22
CA ASP A 239 9.23 -6.82 17.28
C ASP A 239 10.56 -7.32 16.68
N TYR A 240 10.50 -8.06 15.56
CA TYR A 240 11.69 -8.47 14.80
C TYR A 240 12.58 -7.27 14.39
N VAL A 241 11.95 -6.19 13.93
CA VAL A 241 12.63 -4.94 13.55
C VAL A 241 13.38 -4.29 14.71
N LEU A 242 12.86 -4.38 15.94
CA LEU A 242 13.54 -3.86 17.13
C LEU A 242 14.66 -4.78 17.63
N ASP A 243 14.58 -6.08 17.34
CA ASP A 243 15.61 -7.06 17.70
C ASP A 243 16.77 -7.10 16.67
N HIS A 244 16.55 -6.62 15.44
CA HIS A 244 17.54 -6.56 14.36
C HIS A 244 17.67 -5.14 13.76
N PRO A 245 17.95 -4.11 14.58
CA PRO A 245 17.90 -2.73 14.13
C PRO A 245 18.96 -2.39 13.07
N GLU A 246 20.11 -3.06 13.07
CA GLU A 246 21.21 -2.87 12.12
C GLU A 246 20.84 -3.24 10.67
N GLU A 247 19.92 -4.18 10.48
CA GLU A 247 19.47 -4.63 9.15
C GLU A 247 18.45 -3.68 8.51
N VAL A 248 17.82 -2.82 9.34
CA VAL A 248 16.62 -2.06 8.99
C VAL A 248 16.84 -0.55 9.12
N TYR A 249 17.40 -0.08 10.24
CA TYR A 249 17.63 1.33 10.56
C TYR A 249 19.07 1.72 10.29
N THR A 250 19.44 1.73 9.02
CA THR A 250 20.78 2.14 8.59
C THR A 250 20.91 3.66 8.53
N ALA A 251 22.02 4.17 9.05
CA ALA A 251 22.39 5.56 8.89
C ALA A 251 22.68 5.87 7.40
N PRO A 252 22.43 7.11 6.93
CA PRO A 252 22.76 7.49 5.56
C PRO A 252 24.28 7.41 5.32
N GLU A 253 24.69 6.95 4.14
CA GLU A 253 26.10 6.91 3.75
C GLU A 253 26.70 8.31 3.57
N ASN A 254 25.88 9.28 3.15
CA ASN A 254 26.30 10.64 2.86
C ASN A 254 25.52 11.65 3.69
N GLU A 255 26.23 12.64 4.24
CA GLU A 255 25.60 13.79 4.89
C GLU A 255 25.43 14.96 3.92
N THR A 256 24.29 15.62 4.04
CA THR A 256 23.90 16.77 3.19
C THR A 256 24.48 18.09 3.69
N GLY A 257 25.03 18.12 4.90
CA GLY A 257 25.43 19.34 5.62
C GLY A 257 24.27 20.21 6.12
N LYS A 258 23.01 19.82 5.84
CA LYS A 258 21.80 20.55 6.27
C LYS A 258 21.35 20.15 7.67
N LYS A 259 20.90 21.12 8.45
CA LYS A 259 20.49 20.96 9.84
C LYS A 259 18.98 21.17 10.00
N VAL A 260 18.30 20.24 10.66
CA VAL A 260 16.87 20.33 10.95
C VAL A 260 16.60 20.16 12.45
N ALA A 261 15.81 21.08 13.02
CA ALA A 261 15.30 20.97 14.37
C ALA A 261 13.87 20.42 14.37
N VAL A 262 13.59 19.44 15.22
CA VAL A 262 12.24 18.89 15.43
C VAL A 262 11.83 19.15 16.87
N ILE A 263 10.71 19.81 17.09
CA ILE A 263 10.20 20.18 18.41
C ILE A 263 9.08 19.20 18.80
N GLY A 264 9.35 18.35 19.78
CA GLY A 264 8.47 17.29 20.25
C GLY A 264 8.89 15.90 19.73
N SER A 265 8.95 14.93 20.62
CA SER A 265 9.36 13.54 20.32
C SER A 265 8.18 12.54 20.28
N GLY A 266 6.97 13.03 19.97
CA GLY A 266 5.82 12.17 19.70
C GLY A 266 5.93 11.42 18.36
N PRO A 267 4.92 10.63 17.96
CA PRO A 267 4.97 9.81 16.75
C PRO A 267 5.33 10.58 15.48
N ALA A 268 4.76 11.77 15.30
CA ALA A 268 5.05 12.64 14.16
C ALA A 268 6.51 13.12 14.18
N GLY A 269 7.01 13.58 15.33
CA GLY A 269 8.39 14.05 15.47
C GLY A 269 9.42 12.95 15.24
N LEU A 270 9.20 11.76 15.82
CA LEU A 270 10.05 10.59 15.60
C LEU A 270 10.05 10.15 14.13
N ALA A 271 8.86 10.10 13.49
CA ALA A 271 8.76 9.74 12.08
C ALA A 271 9.46 10.76 11.18
N SER A 272 9.24 12.06 11.39
CA SER A 272 9.93 13.10 10.63
C SER A 272 11.44 13.04 10.83
N ALA A 273 11.91 12.86 12.07
CA ALA A 273 13.32 12.77 12.37
C ALA A 273 13.98 11.58 11.66
N TYR A 274 13.32 10.42 11.64
CA TYR A 274 13.75 9.25 10.88
C TYR A 274 13.91 9.55 9.38
N TYR A 275 12.87 10.10 8.74
CA TYR A 275 12.91 10.37 7.29
C TYR A 275 13.96 11.43 6.93
N LEU A 276 14.06 12.50 7.72
CA LEU A 276 15.06 13.55 7.53
C LEU A 276 16.48 13.03 7.75
N LYS A 277 16.70 12.15 8.74
CA LYS A 277 18.01 11.54 8.95
C LYS A 277 18.36 10.58 7.81
N ARG A 278 17.41 9.76 7.32
CA ARG A 278 17.61 8.92 6.14
C ARG A 278 17.97 9.71 4.88
N ALA A 279 17.47 10.93 4.76
CA ALA A 279 17.82 11.85 3.68
C ALA A 279 19.24 12.45 3.80
N GLY A 280 19.98 12.15 4.87
CA GLY A 280 21.34 12.67 5.11
C GLY A 280 21.38 13.98 5.88
N HIS A 281 20.29 14.42 6.51
CA HIS A 281 20.30 15.66 7.31
C HIS A 281 20.79 15.41 8.75
N THR A 282 21.42 16.42 9.34
CA THR A 282 21.69 16.45 10.78
C THR A 282 20.40 16.83 11.50
N VAL A 283 19.86 15.92 12.30
CA VAL A 283 18.56 16.11 12.98
C VAL A 283 18.74 16.20 14.49
N THR A 284 18.20 17.27 15.09
CA THR A 284 18.09 17.41 16.55
C THR A 284 16.62 17.49 16.97
N VAL A 285 16.20 16.58 17.84
CA VAL A 285 14.86 16.53 18.43
C VAL A 285 14.92 17.16 19.82
N TYR A 286 14.11 18.20 20.05
CA TYR A 286 13.93 18.85 21.35
C TYR A 286 12.67 18.29 22.02
N GLU A 287 12.80 17.81 23.25
CA GLU A 287 11.72 17.21 24.02
C GLU A 287 11.62 17.90 25.39
N LYS A 288 10.41 18.30 25.79
CA LYS A 288 10.17 19.00 27.05
C LYS A 288 10.25 18.07 28.26
N PHE A 289 9.97 16.79 28.07
CA PHE A 289 10.01 15.79 29.13
C PHE A 289 11.39 15.12 29.25
N PRO A 290 11.68 14.41 30.37
CA PRO A 290 12.98 13.78 30.59
C PRO A 290 13.35 12.69 29.56
N GLU A 291 12.33 12.04 29.01
CA GLU A 291 12.50 10.95 28.05
C GLU A 291 11.66 11.14 26.80
N ALA A 292 12.21 10.73 25.65
CA ALA A 292 11.54 10.85 24.37
C ALA A 292 10.43 9.80 24.17
N GLY A 293 9.45 10.14 23.33
CA GLY A 293 8.32 9.28 22.97
C GLY A 293 6.96 10.01 22.99
N GLY A 294 6.88 11.19 23.60
CA GLY A 294 5.64 11.95 23.73
C GLY A 294 4.49 11.11 24.31
N MET A 295 3.29 11.22 23.75
CA MET A 295 2.11 10.47 24.24
C MET A 295 2.29 8.94 24.23
N LEU A 296 3.18 8.39 23.39
CA LEU A 296 3.50 6.96 23.40
C LEU A 296 4.07 6.54 24.76
N ARG A 297 4.92 7.40 25.34
CA ARG A 297 5.56 7.17 26.63
C ARG A 297 4.72 7.63 27.80
N TYR A 298 4.07 8.79 27.71
CA TYR A 298 3.44 9.41 28.88
C TYR A 298 1.92 9.27 28.94
N SER A 299 1.24 8.77 27.90
CA SER A 299 -0.23 8.74 27.89
C SER A 299 -0.82 7.38 27.60
N ILE A 300 -0.28 6.63 26.63
CA ILE A 300 -0.78 5.28 26.33
C ILE A 300 -0.34 4.33 27.45
N PRO A 301 -1.26 3.64 28.16
CA PRO A 301 -0.86 2.78 29.28
C PRO A 301 0.04 1.61 28.89
N GLY A 302 0.86 1.15 29.84
CA GLY A 302 1.85 0.07 29.63
C GLY A 302 1.24 -1.25 29.14
N TYR A 303 0.02 -1.56 29.60
CA TYR A 303 -0.71 -2.76 29.18
C TYR A 303 -1.15 -2.77 27.71
N ARG A 304 -1.19 -1.59 27.06
CA ARG A 304 -1.42 -1.45 25.60
C ARG A 304 -0.12 -1.25 24.84
N LEU A 305 0.79 -0.47 25.41
CA LEU A 305 2.08 -0.15 24.81
C LEU A 305 3.17 -0.18 25.90
N PRO A 306 3.91 -1.29 26.00
CA PRO A 306 5.01 -1.41 26.95
C PRO A 306 6.04 -0.29 26.75
N LYS A 307 6.53 0.29 27.86
CA LYS A 307 7.42 1.46 27.83
C LYS A 307 8.81 1.12 27.32
N ASP A 308 9.26 -0.10 27.55
CA ASP A 308 10.50 -0.66 27.02
C ASP A 308 10.47 -0.74 25.48
N VAL A 309 9.32 -1.03 24.87
CA VAL A 309 9.16 -1.00 23.40
C VAL A 309 9.38 0.41 22.86
N VAL A 310 8.80 1.43 23.52
CA VAL A 310 9.01 2.85 23.14
C VAL A 310 10.47 3.25 23.34
N GLU A 311 11.09 2.83 24.45
CA GLU A 311 12.49 3.10 24.75
C GLU A 311 13.43 2.47 23.71
N LYS A 312 13.24 1.18 23.39
CA LYS A 312 13.99 0.47 22.34
C LYS A 312 13.85 1.20 21.00
N GLN A 313 12.64 1.59 20.61
CA GLN A 313 12.41 2.32 19.37
C GLN A 313 13.16 3.67 19.32
N VAL A 314 13.13 4.45 20.41
CA VAL A 314 13.91 5.70 20.52
C VAL A 314 15.41 5.43 20.47
N ARG A 315 15.88 4.37 21.13
CA ARG A 315 17.30 3.97 21.14
C ARG A 315 17.80 3.63 19.74
N VAL A 316 16.99 2.92 18.96
CA VAL A 316 17.29 2.59 17.56
C VAL A 316 17.43 3.87 16.71
N LEU A 317 16.51 4.83 16.86
CA LEU A 317 16.58 6.12 16.18
C LEU A 317 17.80 6.96 16.63
N LYS A 318 18.17 6.91 17.91
CA LYS A 318 19.43 7.49 18.42
C LYS A 318 20.64 6.83 17.74
N GLY A 319 20.62 5.51 17.57
CA GLY A 319 21.67 4.74 16.89
C GLY A 319 21.90 5.16 15.43
N MET A 320 20.87 5.67 14.75
CA MET A 320 21.02 6.27 13.41
C MET A 320 21.76 7.62 13.41
N GLY A 321 22.07 8.18 14.57
CA GLY A 321 22.70 9.50 14.72
C GLY A 321 21.72 10.67 14.87
N ILE A 322 20.47 10.41 15.26
CA ILE A 322 19.50 11.46 15.64
C ILE A 322 19.83 11.92 17.06
N VAL A 323 20.01 13.23 17.25
CA VAL A 323 20.30 13.81 18.56
C VAL A 323 19.00 14.14 19.28
N PHE A 324 18.85 13.67 20.52
CA PHE A 324 17.71 14.03 21.38
C PHE A 324 18.19 14.95 22.52
N ARG A 325 17.55 16.11 22.64
CA ARG A 325 17.72 17.07 23.74
C ARG A 325 16.44 17.06 24.57
N CYS A 326 16.41 16.18 25.57
CA CYS A 326 15.33 16.11 26.55
C CYS A 326 15.40 17.28 27.54
N ASP A 327 14.39 17.40 28.41
CA ASP A 327 14.30 18.46 29.44
C ASP A 327 14.44 19.87 28.84
N THR A 328 13.95 20.07 27.62
CA THR A 328 14.06 21.34 26.88
C THR A 328 12.70 21.74 26.30
N GLU A 329 12.02 22.68 26.95
CA GLU A 329 10.74 23.23 26.49
C GLU A 329 10.97 24.45 25.58
N VAL A 330 10.84 24.25 24.28
CA VAL A 330 10.88 25.37 23.31
C VAL A 330 9.69 26.30 23.55
N GLY A 331 9.96 27.60 23.65
CA GLY A 331 9.01 28.63 24.10
C GLY A 331 9.24 29.08 25.55
N LYS A 332 9.95 28.28 26.37
CA LYS A 332 10.37 28.66 27.73
C LYS A 332 11.89 28.67 27.88
N ASP A 333 12.53 27.54 27.60
CA ASP A 333 13.98 27.34 27.76
C ASP A 333 14.78 27.76 26.52
N LEU A 334 14.15 27.67 25.34
CA LEU A 334 14.73 28.08 24.06
C LEU A 334 13.71 28.85 23.23
N ASN A 335 14.14 29.96 22.62
CA ASN A 335 13.30 30.74 21.72
C ASN A 335 13.19 30.06 20.34
N ILE A 336 11.98 29.98 19.79
CA ILE A 336 11.73 29.41 18.47
C ILE A 336 12.43 30.18 17.35
N ASP A 337 12.56 31.52 17.45
CA ASP A 337 13.24 32.33 16.44
C ASP A 337 14.76 32.10 16.45
N GLU A 338 15.35 31.77 17.61
CA GLU A 338 16.73 31.32 17.66
C GLU A 338 16.93 30.01 16.90
N LEU A 339 16.01 29.05 17.05
CA LEU A 339 16.05 27.81 16.28
C LEU A 339 15.94 28.08 14.78
N ARG A 340 15.05 28.99 14.38
CA ARG A 340 14.89 29.38 12.97
C ARG A 340 16.14 29.99 12.37
N SER A 341 16.96 30.67 13.17
CA SER A 341 18.25 31.24 12.73
C SER A 341 19.38 30.22 12.63
N ARG A 342 19.33 29.14 13.42
CA ARG A 342 20.41 28.13 13.54
C ARG A 342 20.25 26.92 12.61
N TYR A 343 19.02 26.67 12.16
CA TYR A 343 18.65 25.48 11.39
C TYR A 343 18.11 25.86 10.02
N ASP A 344 18.38 25.02 9.01
CA ASP A 344 17.81 25.18 7.67
C ASP A 344 16.29 24.98 7.67
N ALA A 345 15.77 24.17 8.59
CA ALA A 345 14.33 23.99 8.82
C ALA A 345 14.02 23.69 10.30
N VAL A 346 12.84 24.11 10.75
CA VAL A 346 12.29 23.82 12.08
C VAL A 346 10.91 23.21 11.94
N LEU A 347 10.67 22.07 12.58
CA LEU A 347 9.39 21.35 12.57
C LEU A 347 8.75 21.38 13.96
N VAL A 348 7.52 21.88 14.07
CA VAL A 348 6.71 21.84 15.29
C VAL A 348 5.82 20.59 15.27
N ALA A 349 6.13 19.65 16.16
CA ALA A 349 5.43 18.39 16.34
C ALA A 349 5.08 18.15 17.83
N THR A 350 4.72 19.22 18.54
CA THR A 350 4.47 19.22 19.99
C THR A 350 3.20 18.47 20.40
N GLY A 351 2.29 18.19 19.46
CA GLY A 351 1.05 17.46 19.69
C GLY A 351 -0.04 18.28 20.40
N ALA A 352 -1.08 17.60 20.87
CA ALA A 352 -2.24 18.21 21.53
C ALA A 352 -2.25 17.87 23.03
N TRP A 353 -1.48 18.59 23.84
CA TRP A 353 -1.39 18.35 25.29
C TRP A 353 -2.34 19.20 26.13
N LYS A 354 -2.95 20.25 25.55
CA LYS A 354 -3.82 21.15 26.29
C LYS A 354 -5.21 20.53 26.39
N GLU A 355 -5.69 20.31 27.61
CA GLU A 355 -7.07 19.82 27.80
C GLU A 355 -8.07 20.92 27.45
N ARG A 356 -9.19 20.55 26.81
CA ARG A 356 -10.25 21.50 26.49
C ARG A 356 -10.89 22.05 27.77
N ALA A 357 -11.14 23.35 27.76
CA ALA A 357 -11.80 24.02 28.87
C ALA A 357 -13.15 23.35 29.20
N GLN A 358 -13.31 22.97 30.46
CA GLN A 358 -14.51 22.33 30.95
C GLN A 358 -15.56 23.37 31.37
N SER A 359 -16.84 23.04 31.18
CA SER A 359 -17.97 23.84 31.66
C SER A 359 -18.49 23.41 33.05
N LEU A 360 -17.70 22.69 33.85
CA LEU A 360 -18.09 22.29 35.21
C LEU A 360 -18.02 23.49 36.14
N LYS A 361 -19.09 23.73 36.89
CA LYS A 361 -19.14 24.78 37.91
C LYS A 361 -18.82 24.22 39.30
N GLY A 362 -18.38 25.08 40.22
CA GLY A 362 -18.23 24.73 41.65
C GLY A 362 -16.78 24.62 42.11
N ASP A 363 -16.60 24.15 43.35
CA ASP A 363 -15.33 24.18 44.11
C ASP A 363 -14.71 22.80 44.36
N GLY A 364 -15.35 21.73 43.88
CA GLY A 364 -14.81 20.39 43.98
C GLY A 364 -13.64 20.19 43.01
N PRO A 365 -12.49 19.66 43.46
CA PRO A 365 -11.31 19.48 42.62
C PRO A 365 -11.56 18.47 41.49
N VAL A 366 -10.88 18.66 40.37
CA VAL A 366 -10.98 17.78 39.21
C VAL A 366 -9.57 17.49 38.70
N ILE A 367 -9.29 16.22 38.43
CA ILE A 367 -7.97 15.76 37.96
C ILE A 367 -7.99 15.69 36.43
N CYS A 368 -6.94 16.20 35.78
CA CYS A 368 -6.75 16.03 34.35
C CYS A 368 -6.41 14.56 34.04
N GLY A 369 -7.14 13.94 33.11
CA GLY A 369 -6.96 12.53 32.75
C GLY A 369 -5.60 12.24 32.11
N LEU A 370 -5.08 13.15 31.27
CA LEU A 370 -3.74 13.01 30.71
C LEU A 370 -2.66 13.15 31.78
N GLU A 371 -2.82 14.08 32.71
CA GLU A 371 -1.90 14.25 33.83
C GLU A 371 -1.88 13.02 34.73
N PHE A 372 -3.05 12.45 35.02
CA PHE A 372 -3.17 11.18 35.74
C PHE A 372 -2.41 10.05 35.03
N LEU A 373 -2.64 9.84 33.72
CA LEU A 373 -1.95 8.79 32.95
C LEU A 373 -0.44 9.02 32.86
N LYS A 374 -0.01 10.28 32.77
CA LYS A 374 1.40 10.67 32.84
C LYS A 374 2.02 10.29 34.17
N ASN A 375 1.41 10.70 35.28
CA ASN A 375 1.90 10.41 36.61
C ASN A 375 2.01 8.90 36.86
N VAL A 376 1.03 8.12 36.38
CA VAL A 376 1.06 6.66 36.43
C VAL A 376 2.23 6.09 35.60
N SER A 377 2.44 6.61 34.39
CA SER A 377 3.55 6.20 33.51
C SER A 377 4.92 6.54 34.10
N GLU A 378 5.00 7.57 34.94
CA GLU A 378 6.21 7.98 35.68
C GLU A 378 6.39 7.24 37.01
N GLY A 379 5.50 6.29 37.34
CA GLY A 379 5.65 5.39 38.47
C GLY A 379 4.68 5.60 39.62
N ASN A 380 3.76 6.57 39.54
CA ASN A 380 2.71 6.73 40.56
C ASN A 380 1.65 5.63 40.43
N LYS A 381 1.76 4.59 41.24
CA LYS A 381 0.85 3.44 41.25
C LYS A 381 -0.28 3.57 42.29
N SER A 382 -0.76 4.78 42.57
CA SER A 382 -1.84 5.01 43.52
C SER A 382 -3.08 5.57 42.85
N ALA A 383 -4.23 4.92 43.08
CA ALA A 383 -5.51 5.49 42.70
C ALA A 383 -5.85 6.70 43.59
N PRO A 384 -6.51 7.74 43.06
CA PRO A 384 -6.89 8.93 43.84
C PRO A 384 -8.08 8.69 44.79
N GLY A 385 -8.53 7.44 44.94
CA GLY A 385 -9.66 7.02 45.76
C GLY A 385 -10.26 5.72 45.24
N MET A 386 -11.19 5.13 46.01
CA MET A 386 -11.84 3.87 45.62
C MET A 386 -12.87 4.11 44.52
N LYS A 387 -13.82 5.02 44.72
CA LYS A 387 -14.89 5.28 43.76
C LYS A 387 -14.62 6.53 42.95
N VAL A 388 -14.31 6.38 41.67
CA VAL A 388 -13.81 7.48 40.82
C VAL A 388 -14.75 7.74 39.63
N ALA A 389 -15.14 9.00 39.41
CA ALA A 389 -15.90 9.38 38.21
C ALA A 389 -14.94 9.78 37.08
N VAL A 390 -15.09 9.20 35.90
CA VAL A 390 -14.31 9.53 34.70
C VAL A 390 -15.21 10.20 33.67
N ILE A 391 -15.00 11.48 33.40
CA ILE A 391 -15.86 12.28 32.51
C ILE A 391 -15.29 12.27 31.10
N GLY A 392 -15.90 11.51 30.19
CA GLY A 392 -15.42 11.40 28.83
C GLY A 392 -15.97 10.17 28.10
N GLY A 393 -15.50 9.96 26.87
CA GLY A 393 -15.84 8.77 26.09
C GLY A 393 -14.85 8.44 24.97
N GLY A 394 -13.70 9.12 24.92
CA GLY A 394 -12.60 8.84 24.01
C GLY A 394 -11.58 7.87 24.61
N ASN A 395 -10.51 7.58 23.86
CA ASN A 395 -9.48 6.62 24.27
C ASN A 395 -8.88 6.98 25.64
N VAL A 396 -8.57 8.26 25.88
CA VAL A 396 -8.08 8.73 27.20
C VAL A 396 -9.05 8.37 28.33
N ALA A 397 -10.36 8.52 28.14
CA ALA A 397 -11.33 8.18 29.19
C ALA A 397 -11.36 6.68 29.49
N VAL A 398 -11.23 5.85 28.44
CA VAL A 398 -11.17 4.39 28.58
C VAL A 398 -9.85 3.97 29.22
N ASP A 399 -8.72 4.54 28.79
CA ASP A 399 -7.39 4.29 29.35
C ASP A 399 -7.31 4.68 30.82
N VAL A 400 -7.85 5.84 31.20
CA VAL A 400 -7.98 6.27 32.62
C VAL A 400 -8.78 5.25 33.41
N ALA A 401 -9.95 4.83 32.92
CA ALA A 401 -10.81 3.90 33.66
C ALA A 401 -10.16 2.52 33.82
N ARG A 402 -9.59 1.96 32.76
CA ARG A 402 -8.89 0.67 32.81
C ARG A 402 -7.66 0.73 33.73
N THR A 403 -6.93 1.84 33.69
CA THR A 403 -5.82 2.10 34.62
C THR A 403 -6.30 2.13 36.08
N LEU A 404 -7.42 2.79 36.37
CA LEU A 404 -8.01 2.83 37.71
C LEU A 404 -8.42 1.45 38.22
N ILE A 405 -9.06 0.61 37.38
CA ILE A 405 -9.37 -0.79 37.74
C ILE A 405 -8.10 -1.52 38.19
N ARG A 406 -7.01 -1.39 37.43
CA ARG A 406 -5.74 -2.06 37.73
C ARG A 406 -5.00 -1.51 38.94
N LEU A 407 -5.35 -0.31 39.38
CA LEU A 407 -4.90 0.28 40.64
C LEU A 407 -5.84 -0.07 41.81
N GLY A 408 -6.82 -0.95 41.59
CA GLY A 408 -7.76 -1.43 42.61
C GLY A 408 -8.96 -0.53 42.85
N ALA A 409 -9.21 0.47 42.01
CA ALA A 409 -10.35 1.38 42.13
C ALA A 409 -11.58 0.91 41.33
N GLU A 410 -12.72 1.54 41.61
CA GLU A 410 -14.03 1.35 40.99
C GLU A 410 -14.40 2.60 40.14
N PRO A 411 -13.93 2.67 38.88
CA PRO A 411 -14.23 3.78 37.99
C PRO A 411 -15.63 3.69 37.38
N VAL A 412 -16.26 4.84 37.22
CA VAL A 412 -17.51 5.01 36.49
C VAL A 412 -17.32 6.02 35.37
N ILE A 413 -17.36 5.56 34.11
CA ILE A 413 -17.33 6.45 32.94
C ILE A 413 -18.69 7.15 32.81
N MET A 414 -18.65 8.48 32.88
CA MET A 414 -19.79 9.37 32.66
C MET A 414 -19.74 9.91 31.23
N TYR A 415 -20.64 9.41 30.36
CA TYR A 415 -20.67 9.83 28.97
C TYR A 415 -22.00 10.47 28.59
N ARG A 416 -21.92 11.66 28.01
CA ARG A 416 -23.09 12.47 27.62
C ARG A 416 -23.87 11.92 26.42
N ARG A 417 -23.40 10.88 25.74
CA ARG A 417 -24.10 10.22 24.62
C ARG A 417 -24.27 8.73 24.92
N THR A 418 -24.62 7.92 23.92
CA THR A 418 -24.67 6.45 24.07
C THR A 418 -23.35 5.82 23.65
N GLN A 419 -23.17 4.53 23.92
CA GLN A 419 -21.99 3.77 23.47
C GLN A 419 -21.73 3.93 21.97
N LYS A 420 -22.78 3.96 21.14
CA LYS A 420 -22.65 4.06 19.68
C LYS A 420 -21.93 5.33 19.22
N GLU A 421 -22.02 6.40 20.00
CA GLU A 421 -21.34 7.67 19.69
C GLU A 421 -20.00 7.83 20.41
N MET A 422 -19.53 6.86 21.20
CA MET A 422 -18.21 6.92 21.84
C MET A 422 -17.11 6.95 20.78
N PRO A 423 -16.18 7.92 20.83
CA PRO A 423 -15.03 7.94 19.92
C PRO A 423 -13.92 6.95 20.27
N ALA A 424 -13.93 6.34 21.47
CA ALA A 424 -12.95 5.33 21.83
C ALA A 424 -13.05 4.09 20.91
N PHE A 425 -11.94 3.39 20.74
CA PHE A 425 -11.90 2.16 19.92
C PHE A 425 -12.81 1.09 20.53
N LYS A 426 -13.53 0.36 19.67
CA LYS A 426 -14.54 -0.62 20.11
C LYS A 426 -13.93 -1.71 20.98
N ASP A 427 -12.83 -2.30 20.53
CA ASP A 427 -12.09 -3.34 21.26
C ASP A 427 -11.70 -2.86 22.67
N GLU A 428 -11.30 -1.59 22.81
CA GLU A 428 -10.91 -1.01 24.12
C GLU A 428 -12.12 -0.79 25.03
N ILE A 429 -13.28 -0.43 24.47
CA ILE A 429 -14.53 -0.31 25.24
C ILE A 429 -14.98 -1.69 25.73
N GLU A 430 -14.83 -2.73 24.91
CA GLU A 430 -15.18 -4.11 25.25
C GLU A 430 -14.27 -4.63 26.37
N LYS A 431 -12.94 -4.48 26.23
CA LYS A 431 -11.97 -4.84 27.29
C LYS A 431 -12.24 -4.11 28.60
N ALA A 432 -12.57 -2.82 28.55
CA ALA A 432 -12.92 -2.07 29.76
C ALA A 432 -14.14 -2.65 30.48
N ARG A 433 -15.15 -3.14 29.74
CA ARG A 433 -16.33 -3.78 30.34
C ARG A 433 -16.00 -5.13 30.95
N GLU A 434 -15.21 -5.93 30.26
CA GLU A 434 -14.74 -7.23 30.77
C GLU A 434 -13.95 -7.08 32.07
N GLU A 435 -13.15 -6.02 32.18
CA GLU A 435 -12.41 -5.64 33.39
C GLU A 435 -13.29 -5.04 34.50
N GLY A 436 -14.59 -4.81 34.25
CA GLY A 436 -15.55 -4.34 35.25
C GLY A 436 -15.76 -2.83 35.31
N VAL A 437 -15.30 -2.06 34.32
CA VAL A 437 -15.57 -0.61 34.26
C VAL A 437 -17.08 -0.36 34.12
N ALA A 438 -17.63 0.45 35.03
CA ALA A 438 -19.02 0.85 34.97
C ALA A 438 -19.23 2.02 33.99
N PHE A 439 -20.32 1.98 33.21
CA PHE A 439 -20.66 3.04 32.26
C PHE A 439 -22.01 3.67 32.57
N ARG A 440 -22.05 5.01 32.65
CA ARG A 440 -23.26 5.82 32.72
C ARG A 440 -23.39 6.66 31.45
N TYR A 441 -24.17 6.15 30.51
CA TYR A 441 -24.54 6.84 29.28
C TYR A 441 -25.57 7.94 29.52
N LEU A 442 -25.73 8.78 28.51
CA LEU A 442 -26.68 9.89 28.50
C LEU A 442 -26.58 10.76 29.76
N THR A 443 -25.37 10.89 30.32
CA THR A 443 -25.11 11.58 31.58
C THR A 443 -24.17 12.74 31.33
N LEU A 444 -24.61 13.96 31.61
CA LEU A 444 -23.83 15.18 31.45
C LEU A 444 -23.49 15.74 32.84
N PRO A 445 -22.23 15.65 33.30
CA PRO A 445 -21.79 16.33 34.50
C PRO A 445 -21.86 17.86 34.34
N THR A 446 -22.36 18.56 35.37
CA THR A 446 -22.58 20.02 35.34
C THR A 446 -21.93 20.77 36.49
N ARG A 447 -21.82 20.15 37.67
CA ARG A 447 -21.26 20.82 38.87
C ARG A 447 -20.49 19.84 39.75
N THR A 448 -19.38 20.28 40.33
CA THR A 448 -18.68 19.60 41.42
C THR A 448 -18.81 20.41 42.71
N LYS A 449 -18.92 19.73 43.85
CA LYS A 449 -18.87 20.36 45.17
C LYS A 449 -18.08 19.48 46.13
N LYS A 450 -17.14 20.06 46.87
CA LYS A 450 -16.44 19.33 47.94
C LYS A 450 -17.37 19.11 49.13
N ILE A 451 -17.50 17.86 49.60
CA ILE A 451 -18.28 17.47 50.78
C ILE A 451 -17.44 16.54 51.64
N GLY A 452 -16.82 17.09 52.69
CA GLY A 452 -15.82 16.37 53.48
C GLY A 452 -14.62 15.98 52.61
N GLU A 453 -14.28 14.70 52.61
CA GLU A 453 -13.23 14.11 51.77
C GLU A 453 -13.74 13.69 50.38
N LYS A 454 -15.06 13.76 50.14
CA LYS A 454 -15.68 13.34 48.88
C LYS A 454 -16.04 14.51 48.00
N ILE A 455 -16.27 14.21 46.72
CA ILE A 455 -16.71 15.13 45.68
C ILE A 455 -18.11 14.74 45.26
N LEU A 456 -19.07 15.64 45.48
CA LEU A 456 -20.42 15.49 44.98
C LEU A 456 -20.46 15.97 43.53
N LEU A 457 -20.67 15.03 42.60
CA LEU A 457 -20.81 15.31 41.17
C LEU A 457 -22.30 15.40 40.82
N THR A 458 -22.76 16.60 40.46
CA THR A 458 -24.10 16.83 39.91
C THR A 458 -24.10 16.62 38.41
N CYS A 459 -25.08 15.86 37.94
CA CYS A 459 -25.26 15.50 36.54
C CYS A 459 -26.70 15.76 36.08
N LEU A 460 -26.87 15.98 34.78
CA LEU A 460 -28.14 15.98 34.08
C LEU A 460 -28.26 14.72 33.20
N LYS A 461 -29.47 14.19 33.07
CA LYS A 461 -29.77 13.24 31.99
C LYS A 461 -29.79 13.99 30.66
N THR A 462 -29.42 13.31 29.60
CA THR A 462 -29.45 13.83 28.22
C THR A 462 -30.29 12.91 27.33
N ARG A 463 -30.74 13.46 26.20
CA ARG A 463 -31.31 12.69 25.09
C ARG A 463 -30.54 12.98 23.82
N LEU A 464 -30.57 12.05 22.86
CA LEU A 464 -29.91 12.26 21.57
C LEU A 464 -30.75 13.15 20.66
N GLY A 465 -30.16 14.27 20.24
CA GLY A 465 -30.66 15.16 19.20
C GLY A 465 -30.22 14.77 17.78
N PRO A 466 -30.31 15.71 16.83
CA PRO A 466 -29.76 15.55 15.48
C PRO A 466 -28.23 15.34 15.47
N PRO A 467 -27.67 14.74 14.41
CA PRO A 467 -26.22 14.66 14.18
C PRO A 467 -25.50 16.01 14.22
N ASP A 468 -24.27 16.03 14.74
CA ASP A 468 -23.32 17.14 14.60
C ASP A 468 -22.50 17.02 13.29
N LYS A 469 -21.54 17.93 13.09
CA LYS A 469 -20.66 17.95 11.90
C LYS A 469 -19.82 16.66 11.75
N THR A 470 -19.64 15.89 12.83
CA THR A 470 -18.94 14.60 12.81
C THR A 470 -19.88 13.43 12.52
N GLY A 471 -21.16 13.69 12.24
CA GLY A 471 -22.20 12.67 12.03
C GLY A 471 -22.75 12.05 13.31
N ARG A 472 -22.19 12.38 14.48
CA ARG A 472 -22.62 11.82 15.77
C ARG A 472 -23.78 12.63 16.36
N ARG A 473 -24.77 11.96 16.95
CA ARG A 473 -25.93 12.64 17.54
C ARG A 473 -25.54 13.54 18.71
N ARG A 474 -26.04 14.79 18.72
CA ARG A 474 -25.76 15.77 19.77
C ARG A 474 -26.46 15.37 21.08
N PRO A 475 -25.83 15.58 22.24
CA PRO A 475 -26.49 15.40 23.52
C PRO A 475 -27.30 16.65 23.85
N ILE A 476 -28.59 16.49 24.13
CA ILE A 476 -29.50 17.57 24.56
C ILE A 476 -29.81 17.33 26.04
N PRO A 477 -29.44 18.25 26.95
CA PRO A 477 -29.81 18.15 28.36
C PRO A 477 -31.32 18.07 28.56
N LYS A 478 -31.77 17.24 29.52
CA LYS A 478 -33.15 17.20 29.98
C LYS A 478 -33.24 18.02 31.25
N GLU A 479 -33.90 19.18 31.18
CA GLU A 479 -34.15 20.04 32.35
C GLU A 479 -34.96 19.30 33.42
N GLY A 480 -34.71 19.60 34.70
CA GLY A 480 -35.36 18.95 35.85
C GLY A 480 -34.96 17.48 36.06
N SER A 481 -33.86 17.04 35.44
CA SER A 481 -33.34 15.67 35.58
C SER A 481 -32.06 15.59 36.40
N GLU A 482 -31.77 16.61 37.21
CA GLU A 482 -30.60 16.68 38.07
C GLU A 482 -30.55 15.49 39.02
N PHE A 483 -29.38 14.88 39.12
CA PHE A 483 -29.06 13.94 40.18
C PHE A 483 -27.60 14.14 40.60
N ALA A 484 -27.28 13.73 41.82
CA ALA A 484 -25.94 13.85 42.35
C ALA A 484 -25.43 12.49 42.85
N SER A 485 -24.13 12.28 42.78
CA SER A 485 -23.48 11.09 43.32
C SER A 485 -22.14 11.48 43.93
N ALA A 486 -21.83 10.92 45.10
CA ALA A 486 -20.55 11.14 45.76
C ALA A 486 -19.49 10.19 45.21
N PHE A 487 -18.31 10.74 44.94
CA PHE A 487 -17.10 10.06 44.48
C PHE A 487 -15.92 10.49 45.35
N ASP A 488 -14.90 9.66 45.44
CA ASP A 488 -13.66 10.02 46.14
C ASP A 488 -12.81 10.95 45.24
N ALA A 489 -12.86 10.74 43.92
CA ALA A 489 -12.22 11.60 42.93
C ALA A 489 -13.04 11.76 41.64
N VAL A 490 -12.79 12.85 40.92
CA VAL A 490 -13.37 13.13 39.60
C VAL A 490 -12.23 13.41 38.62
N ILE A 491 -12.17 12.67 37.52
CA ILE A 491 -11.16 12.81 36.47
C ILE A 491 -11.83 13.22 35.15
N THR A 492 -11.24 14.16 34.42
CA THR A 492 -11.72 14.60 33.12
C THR A 492 -10.90 14.08 31.96
N ALA A 493 -11.60 13.66 30.91
CA ALA A 493 -11.02 13.18 29.66
C ALA A 493 -11.93 13.60 28.50
N ILE A 494 -12.18 14.91 28.42
CA ILE A 494 -13.14 15.52 27.46
C ILE A 494 -12.51 15.95 26.13
N GLY A 495 -11.23 15.60 25.94
CA GLY A 495 -10.47 15.79 24.72
C GLY A 495 -9.48 16.94 24.82
N GLU A 496 -8.52 16.89 23.92
CA GLU A 496 -7.36 17.76 23.90
C GLU A 496 -7.39 18.73 22.71
N GLU A 497 -6.50 19.70 22.76
CA GLU A 497 -6.21 20.63 21.68
C GLU A 497 -4.72 20.98 21.63
N PRO A 498 -4.20 21.36 20.45
CA PRO A 498 -2.86 21.92 20.33
C PRO A 498 -2.74 23.25 21.09
N ASP A 499 -1.57 23.47 21.68
CA ASP A 499 -1.22 24.77 22.23
C ASP A 499 -0.46 25.60 21.19
N TYR A 500 -1.17 26.49 20.50
CA TYR A 500 -0.59 27.37 19.49
C TYR A 500 0.24 28.53 20.09
N GLY A 501 0.40 28.61 21.42
CA GLY A 501 1.20 29.67 22.05
C GLY A 501 2.65 29.75 21.54
N LEU A 502 3.21 28.66 21.02
CA LEU A 502 4.53 28.63 20.39
C LEU A 502 4.61 29.38 19.05
N ILE A 503 3.48 29.66 18.39
CA ILE A 503 3.43 30.32 17.07
C ILE A 503 2.52 31.55 17.12
N SER A 504 3.07 32.73 16.91
CA SER A 504 2.29 33.97 16.85
C SER A 504 1.55 34.10 15.52
N GLY A 505 0.22 34.25 15.55
CA GLY A 505 -0.53 34.90 14.46
C GLY A 505 -1.04 34.04 13.29
N GLU A 506 -0.81 32.73 13.25
CA GLU A 506 -1.33 31.88 12.16
C GLU A 506 -2.24 30.76 12.72
N THR A 507 -3.53 30.83 12.37
CA THR A 507 -4.54 29.89 12.85
C THR A 507 -4.30 28.49 12.29
N GLY A 508 -3.79 27.59 13.14
CA GLY A 508 -3.42 26.20 12.88
C GLY A 508 -4.57 25.21 12.59
N LYS A 509 -5.61 25.62 11.86
CA LYS A 509 -6.56 24.69 11.25
C LYS A 509 -6.70 25.06 9.79
N ASN A 510 -6.04 24.30 8.90
CA ASN A 510 -6.01 24.41 7.42
C ASN A 510 -4.77 25.06 6.78
N ALA A 511 -3.73 25.41 7.52
CA ALA A 511 -2.44 25.69 6.88
C ALA A 511 -1.79 24.38 6.37
N GLY A 512 -1.05 24.46 5.26
CA GLY A 512 -0.26 23.33 4.75
C GLY A 512 0.85 22.93 5.73
N ASP A 513 1.76 22.05 5.33
CA ASP A 513 2.88 21.64 6.22
C ASP A 513 3.80 22.81 6.59
N LEU A 514 3.86 23.83 5.74
CA LEU A 514 4.62 25.06 5.96
C LEU A 514 3.74 26.11 6.66
N LEU A 515 4.23 26.62 7.78
CA LEU A 515 3.67 27.78 8.46
C LEU A 515 4.25 29.06 7.83
N SER A 516 5.52 29.37 8.12
CA SER A 516 6.18 30.57 7.60
C SER A 516 7.70 30.41 7.48
N GLY A 517 8.28 30.92 6.38
CA GLY A 517 9.73 30.87 6.15
C GLY A 517 10.27 29.44 6.08
N ASN A 518 11.01 29.02 7.13
CA ASN A 518 11.56 27.68 7.32
C ASN A 518 10.87 26.89 8.47
N LEU A 519 9.70 27.35 8.94
CA LEU A 519 8.93 26.75 10.02
C LEU A 519 7.79 25.87 9.49
N TYR A 520 7.72 24.64 9.97
CA TYR A 520 6.77 23.61 9.55
C TYR A 520 5.99 23.05 10.74
N MET A 521 4.90 22.33 10.47
CA MET A 521 4.13 21.62 11.49
C MET A 521 3.69 20.22 11.07
N ALA A 522 3.53 19.32 12.05
CA ALA A 522 3.07 17.94 11.82
C ALA A 522 2.29 17.35 13.00
N GLY A 523 1.62 16.22 12.72
CA GLY A 523 0.94 15.40 13.72
C GLY A 523 -0.26 16.08 14.34
N ASP A 524 -0.53 15.75 15.62
CA ASP A 524 -1.69 16.28 16.33
C ASP A 524 -1.65 17.81 16.50
N PHE A 525 -0.47 18.44 16.45
CA PHE A 525 -0.36 19.90 16.48
C PHE A 525 -1.04 20.54 15.26
N LYS A 526 -0.94 19.89 14.09
CA LYS A 526 -1.55 20.32 12.83
C LYS A 526 -3.01 19.87 12.72
N ASN A 527 -3.30 18.62 13.07
CA ASN A 527 -4.57 17.96 12.74
C ASN A 527 -5.57 17.95 13.91
N GLY A 528 -5.15 18.32 15.12
CA GLY A 528 -5.84 17.97 16.37
C GLY A 528 -5.60 16.51 16.75
N SER A 529 -6.18 16.03 17.86
CA SER A 529 -5.95 14.65 18.33
C SER A 529 -6.32 13.61 17.26
N THR A 530 -5.34 12.82 16.82
CA THR A 530 -5.48 11.74 15.80
C THR A 530 -4.91 10.41 16.32
N THR A 531 -4.84 9.40 15.47
CA THR A 531 -4.20 8.12 15.78
C THR A 531 -2.70 8.15 15.53
N VAL A 532 -1.95 7.22 16.16
CA VAL A 532 -0.48 7.13 16.01
C VAL A 532 -0.05 7.00 14.54
N ILE A 533 -0.77 6.21 13.74
CA ILE A 533 -0.45 6.02 12.32
C ILE A 533 -0.74 7.26 11.47
N GLU A 534 -1.76 8.05 11.82
CA GLU A 534 -2.04 9.35 11.16
C GLU A 534 -0.97 10.38 11.52
N ALA A 535 -0.51 10.42 12.77
CA ALA A 535 0.60 11.27 13.18
C ALA A 535 1.91 10.91 12.45
N ILE A 536 2.20 9.62 12.27
CA ILE A 536 3.33 9.13 11.47
C ILE A 536 3.21 9.56 10.00
N ALA A 537 2.03 9.40 9.40
CA ALA A 537 1.77 9.84 8.04
C ALA A 537 2.00 11.35 7.87
N SER A 538 1.48 12.16 8.79
CA SER A 538 1.71 13.61 8.81
C SER A 538 3.18 13.98 9.00
N GLY A 539 3.92 13.25 9.85
CA GLY A 539 5.36 13.45 10.02
C GLY A 539 6.16 13.18 8.74
N ARG A 540 5.79 12.13 8.00
CA ARG A 540 6.39 11.81 6.69
C ARG A 540 6.10 12.88 5.64
N GLU A 541 4.88 13.40 5.60
CA GLU A 541 4.49 14.48 4.68
C GLU A 541 5.31 15.75 4.94
N ALA A 542 5.43 16.15 6.22
CA ALA A 542 6.23 17.30 6.62
C ALA A 542 7.72 17.12 6.30
N ALA A 543 8.29 15.94 6.55
CA ALA A 543 9.69 15.64 6.18
C ALA A 543 9.91 15.81 4.67
N ARG A 544 9.04 15.24 3.84
CA ARG A 544 9.10 15.41 2.37
C ARG A 544 8.94 16.87 1.95
N ALA A 545 8.13 17.65 2.65
CA ALA A 545 7.94 19.08 2.38
C ALA A 545 9.20 19.90 2.72
N ILE A 546 9.91 19.54 3.79
CA ILE A 546 11.20 20.11 4.15
C ILE A 546 12.25 19.77 3.08
N GLU A 547 12.41 18.49 2.73
CA GLU A 547 13.38 18.01 1.74
C GLU A 547 13.24 18.73 0.39
N ARG A 548 12.00 18.83 -0.12
CA ARG A 548 11.71 19.54 -1.37
C ARG A 548 12.17 21.00 -1.37
N ARG A 549 12.20 21.65 -0.20
CA ARG A 549 12.58 23.06 -0.08
C ARG A 549 14.08 23.25 0.10
N ILE A 550 14.74 22.40 0.90
CA ILE A 550 16.17 22.55 1.22
C ILE A 550 17.11 21.93 0.17
N GLY A 551 16.56 21.38 -0.92
CA GLY A 551 17.30 21.13 -2.17
C GLY A 551 17.90 19.74 -2.32
N THR A 552 17.41 18.74 -1.58
CA THR A 552 17.90 17.36 -1.67
C THR A 552 16.91 16.47 -2.40
N SER A 553 17.40 15.72 -3.40
CA SER A 553 16.60 14.69 -4.04
C SER A 553 16.44 13.54 -3.07
N VAL A 554 15.20 13.22 -2.69
CA VAL A 554 14.86 11.93 -2.07
C VAL A 554 15.46 10.85 -2.95
N PRO A 555 16.37 10.00 -2.46
CA PRO A 555 16.74 8.81 -3.19
C PRO A 555 15.44 8.04 -3.44
N LYS A 556 14.98 8.01 -4.69
CA LYS A 556 13.92 7.09 -5.06
C LYS A 556 14.55 5.72 -4.87
N ARG A 557 14.30 5.08 -3.72
CA ARG A 557 14.51 3.65 -3.63
C ARG A 557 13.70 3.10 -4.81
N PRO A 558 14.32 2.40 -5.77
CA PRO A 558 13.52 1.68 -6.76
C PRO A 558 12.54 0.88 -5.91
N ILE A 559 11.25 1.07 -6.16
CA ILE A 559 10.26 0.13 -5.64
C ILE A 559 10.74 -1.17 -6.25
N ASN A 560 11.39 -2.01 -5.42
CA ASN A 560 11.87 -3.32 -5.82
C ASN A 560 10.74 -3.93 -6.63
N GLY A 561 11.10 -4.45 -7.81
CA GLY A 561 10.21 -4.69 -8.94
C GLY A 561 8.86 -5.24 -8.52
N LEU A 562 7.82 -4.88 -9.30
CA LEU A 562 6.44 -5.38 -9.17
C LEU A 562 6.42 -6.69 -8.38
N PRO A 563 5.69 -6.77 -7.24
CA PRO A 563 5.68 -7.97 -6.41
C PRO A 563 5.64 -9.20 -7.29
N ASP A 564 6.42 -10.23 -6.93
CA ASP A 564 6.39 -11.48 -7.66
C ASP A 564 4.91 -11.87 -7.81
N LEU A 565 4.58 -12.50 -8.92
CA LEU A 565 3.19 -12.81 -9.23
C LEU A 565 2.68 -13.85 -8.21
N ALA A 566 2.27 -13.42 -7.03
CA ALA A 566 2.18 -14.27 -5.86
C ALA A 566 0.80 -14.16 -5.22
N LEU A 567 -0.17 -14.85 -5.81
CA LEU A 567 -1.43 -15.14 -5.11
C LEU A 567 -1.15 -16.14 -3.99
N ALA A 568 -1.63 -15.90 -2.78
CA ALA A 568 -1.88 -17.02 -1.88
C ALA A 568 -2.92 -17.97 -2.48
N VAL A 569 -2.84 -19.25 -2.11
CA VAL A 569 -3.81 -20.27 -2.50
C VAL A 569 -5.20 -19.86 -2.01
N TYR A 570 -6.22 -20.02 -2.88
CA TYR A 570 -7.64 -19.86 -2.58
C TYR A 570 -8.18 -21.07 -1.81
N GLU A 571 -7.55 -21.37 -0.69
CA GLU A 571 -8.04 -22.36 0.26
C GLU A 571 -8.53 -21.60 1.50
N PRO A 572 -9.80 -21.78 1.89
CA PRO A 572 -10.31 -21.22 3.13
C PRO A 572 -9.40 -21.65 4.27
N SER A 573 -9.01 -20.70 5.10
CA SER A 573 -8.16 -20.99 6.25
C SER A 573 -8.54 -20.06 7.40
N PRO A 574 -8.53 -20.58 8.64
CA PRO A 574 -8.92 -19.79 9.80
C PRO A 574 -8.00 -18.58 9.94
N ARG A 575 -8.57 -17.44 10.31
CA ARG A 575 -7.78 -16.27 10.71
C ARG A 575 -7.07 -16.57 12.02
N ILE A 576 -5.82 -16.15 12.13
CA ILE A 576 -5.17 -16.19 13.44
C ILE A 576 -5.90 -15.27 14.41
N SER A 577 -6.29 -15.84 15.54
CA SER A 577 -6.87 -15.14 16.67
C SER A 577 -6.00 -15.39 17.88
N ILE A 578 -5.72 -14.34 18.64
CA ILE A 578 -4.93 -14.41 19.86
C ILE A 578 -5.85 -13.94 20.97
N GLU A 579 -6.04 -14.80 21.96
CA GLU A 579 -6.80 -14.43 23.14
C GLU A 579 -5.99 -13.46 23.98
N ASP A 580 -6.65 -12.43 24.50
CA ASP A 580 -6.04 -11.57 25.51
C ASP A 580 -5.77 -12.39 26.78
N ALA A 581 -4.84 -11.91 27.60
CA ALA A 581 -4.63 -12.45 28.94
C ALA A 581 -5.95 -12.47 29.74
N PRO A 582 -6.18 -13.49 30.60
CA PRO A 582 -7.39 -13.58 31.42
C PRO A 582 -7.62 -12.30 32.23
N VAL A 583 -8.90 -11.90 32.37
CA VAL A 583 -9.29 -10.68 33.11
C VAL A 583 -8.63 -10.64 34.50
N ALA A 584 -8.65 -11.76 35.22
CA ALA A 584 -8.07 -11.89 36.56
C ALA A 584 -6.56 -11.58 36.60
N GLU A 585 -5.83 -11.83 35.52
CA GLU A 585 -4.41 -11.46 35.42
C GLU A 585 -4.26 -9.99 35.01
N ARG A 586 -5.09 -9.50 34.07
CA ARG A 586 -5.05 -8.11 33.60
C ARG A 586 -5.30 -7.12 34.73
N VAL A 587 -6.31 -7.37 35.58
CA VAL A 587 -6.71 -6.44 36.65
C VAL A 587 -5.70 -6.35 37.79
N ASN A 588 -4.81 -7.35 37.93
CA ASN A 588 -3.83 -7.42 39.02
C ASN A 588 -2.42 -6.92 38.61
N ASP A 589 -2.21 -6.59 37.33
CA ASP A 589 -0.93 -6.09 36.83
C ASP A 589 -1.13 -4.96 35.81
N ILE A 590 -0.82 -3.75 36.26
CA ILE A 590 -0.84 -2.53 35.44
C ILE A 590 0.19 -2.53 34.31
N GLY A 591 1.28 -3.29 34.46
CA GLY A 591 2.37 -3.42 33.49
C GLY A 591 2.19 -4.58 32.51
N ARG A 592 1.30 -5.53 32.80
CA ARG A 592 1.05 -6.69 31.93
C ARG A 592 0.40 -6.25 30.64
N GLU A 593 1.11 -6.51 29.53
CA GLU A 593 0.55 -6.34 28.19
C GLU A 593 -0.65 -7.27 28.01
N ASP A 594 -1.76 -6.74 27.50
CA ASP A 594 -3.00 -7.51 27.33
C ASP A 594 -2.85 -8.66 26.36
N HIS A 595 -2.01 -8.46 25.36
CA HIS A 595 -1.97 -9.27 24.17
C HIS A 595 -0.51 -9.73 23.98
N PRO A 596 -0.24 -11.04 23.89
CA PRO A 596 1.14 -11.57 23.83
C PRO A 596 1.81 -11.56 22.43
N GLY A 597 1.14 -11.11 21.37
CA GLY A 597 1.63 -11.19 19.99
C GLY A 597 1.58 -12.60 19.39
N ILE A 598 2.16 -12.78 18.19
CA ILE A 598 2.37 -14.09 17.54
C ILE A 598 3.83 -14.28 17.16
N SER A 599 4.24 -15.53 16.98
CA SER A 599 5.55 -15.87 16.42
C SER A 599 5.68 -15.45 14.95
N LEU A 600 6.92 -15.32 14.45
CA LEU A 600 7.16 -15.09 13.01
C LEU A 600 6.66 -16.25 12.13
N PHE A 601 6.64 -17.48 12.65
CA PHE A 601 6.08 -18.63 11.97
C PHE A 601 4.56 -18.51 11.77
N GLU A 602 3.85 -18.11 12.82
CA GLU A 602 2.42 -17.81 12.76
C GLU A 602 2.13 -16.61 11.86
N ALA A 603 2.95 -15.56 11.95
CA ALA A 603 2.87 -14.41 11.06
C ALA A 603 3.08 -14.82 9.58
N THR A 604 3.94 -15.80 9.31
CA THR A 604 4.16 -16.37 7.97
C THR A 604 2.94 -17.12 7.47
N LYS A 605 2.30 -17.94 8.32
CA LYS A 605 1.03 -18.60 8.00
C LYS A 605 -0.08 -17.59 7.69
N GLU A 606 -0.21 -16.56 8.53
CA GLU A 606 -1.23 -15.51 8.35
C GLU A 606 -0.95 -14.65 7.12
N ALA A 607 0.31 -14.29 6.85
CA ALA A 607 0.71 -13.63 5.61
C ALA A 607 0.38 -14.51 4.38
N GLY A 608 0.52 -15.83 4.53
CA GLY A 608 0.07 -16.88 3.61
C GLY A 608 -1.41 -16.80 3.24
N ARG A 609 -2.23 -16.05 3.99
CA ARG A 609 -3.64 -15.80 3.66
C ARG A 609 -3.83 -14.63 2.70
N CYS A 610 -2.85 -13.75 2.54
CA CYS A 610 -2.99 -12.55 1.71
C CYS A 610 -3.20 -12.87 0.23
N PHE A 611 -4.28 -12.37 -0.38
CA PHE A 611 -4.52 -12.52 -1.81
C PHE A 611 -3.53 -11.78 -2.71
N THR A 612 -2.64 -10.93 -2.16
CA THR A 612 -1.77 -10.05 -2.96
C THR A 612 -2.56 -9.35 -4.05
N CYS A 613 -3.63 -8.67 -3.61
CA CYS A 613 -4.71 -8.18 -4.46
C CYS A 613 -4.16 -7.57 -5.76
N GLY A 614 -4.59 -8.10 -6.90
CA GLY A 614 -4.06 -7.69 -8.20
C GLY A 614 -4.98 -8.07 -9.36
N CYS A 615 -4.67 -7.55 -10.54
CA CYS A 615 -5.39 -7.88 -11.76
C CYS A 615 -4.91 -9.21 -12.35
N LEU A 616 -5.78 -10.21 -12.31
CA LEU A 616 -5.54 -11.54 -12.86
C LEU A 616 -5.60 -11.64 -14.40
N ALA A 617 -5.87 -10.53 -15.08
CA ALA A 617 -5.96 -10.51 -16.53
C ALA A 617 -4.58 -10.86 -17.12
N VAL A 618 -4.57 -11.74 -18.10
CA VAL A 618 -3.34 -12.15 -18.78
C VAL A 618 -2.97 -11.15 -19.87
N ASN A 619 -1.69 -11.10 -20.24
CA ASN A 619 -1.25 -10.30 -21.37
C ASN A 619 -1.97 -10.76 -22.66
N PRO A 620 -2.51 -9.84 -23.47
CA PRO A 620 -3.27 -10.20 -24.68
C PRO A 620 -2.41 -10.39 -25.94
N SER A 621 -1.09 -10.12 -25.91
CA SER A 621 -0.24 -10.05 -27.09
C SER A 621 0.49 -11.37 -27.39
N ASP A 622 0.02 -12.08 -28.42
CA ASP A 622 0.72 -13.23 -28.99
C ASP A 622 2.10 -12.82 -29.54
N VAL A 623 2.19 -11.69 -30.25
CA VAL A 623 3.45 -11.17 -30.80
C VAL A 623 4.42 -10.75 -29.69
N GLY A 624 3.91 -10.15 -28.61
CA GLY A 624 4.72 -9.81 -27.44
C GLY A 624 5.42 -11.03 -26.83
N THR A 625 4.75 -12.18 -26.80
CA THR A 625 5.35 -13.44 -26.34
C THR A 625 6.55 -13.85 -27.21
N ALA A 626 6.44 -13.74 -28.53
CA ALA A 626 7.55 -14.01 -29.44
C ALA A 626 8.68 -12.97 -29.32
N LEU A 627 8.36 -11.69 -29.16
CA LEU A 627 9.36 -10.62 -29.03
C LEU A 627 10.20 -10.76 -27.76
N VAL A 628 9.60 -11.17 -26.64
CA VAL A 628 10.36 -11.49 -25.41
C VAL A 628 11.30 -12.66 -25.65
N ALA A 629 10.85 -13.72 -26.32
CA ALA A 629 11.70 -14.87 -26.63
C ALA A 629 12.86 -14.52 -27.60
N LEU A 630 12.68 -13.49 -28.44
CA LEU A 630 13.70 -13.01 -29.37
C LEU A 630 14.63 -11.95 -28.77
N ASN A 631 14.48 -11.57 -27.48
CA ASN A 631 15.18 -10.43 -26.86
C ASN A 631 15.02 -9.14 -27.67
N ALA A 632 13.82 -8.85 -28.15
CA ALA A 632 13.58 -7.61 -28.86
C ALA A 632 13.68 -6.38 -27.94
N GLU A 633 14.00 -5.23 -28.53
CA GLU A 633 13.91 -3.91 -27.91
C GLU A 633 12.72 -3.15 -28.52
N ILE A 634 11.98 -2.47 -27.67
CA ILE A 634 10.86 -1.60 -28.04
C ILE A 634 11.35 -0.16 -27.95
N ILE A 635 11.41 0.50 -29.09
CA ILE A 635 11.81 1.91 -29.21
C ILE A 635 10.55 2.75 -29.12
N THR A 636 10.54 3.69 -28.20
CA THR A 636 9.45 4.65 -28.01
C THR A 636 9.90 6.04 -28.43
N SER A 637 8.96 7.00 -28.41
CA SER A 637 9.25 8.41 -28.60
C SER A 637 10.14 9.02 -27.50
N LYS A 638 10.43 8.28 -26.41
CA LYS A 638 11.21 8.78 -25.27
C LYS A 638 12.44 7.95 -24.94
N ARG A 639 12.40 6.64 -25.14
CA ARG A 639 13.42 5.70 -24.64
C ARG A 639 13.42 4.38 -25.41
N THR A 640 14.43 3.57 -25.10
CA THR A 640 14.51 2.17 -25.53
C THR A 640 14.25 1.29 -24.32
N VAL A 641 13.39 0.28 -24.47
CA VAL A 641 12.99 -0.63 -23.39
C VAL A 641 13.08 -2.07 -23.89
N GLY A 642 13.67 -2.98 -23.10
CA GLY A 642 13.68 -4.40 -23.45
C GLY A 642 12.25 -4.97 -23.49
N ALA A 643 11.95 -5.91 -24.39
CA ALA A 643 10.59 -6.43 -24.55
C ALA A 643 10.02 -7.05 -23.28
N GLU A 644 10.84 -7.69 -22.45
CA GLU A 644 10.41 -8.25 -21.16
C GLU A 644 9.98 -7.15 -20.17
N GLU A 645 10.79 -6.10 -20.06
CA GLU A 645 10.52 -4.92 -19.23
C GLU A 645 9.32 -4.14 -19.76
N PHE A 646 9.17 -4.03 -21.08
CA PHE A 646 8.08 -3.30 -21.72
C PHE A 646 6.69 -3.77 -21.26
N PHE A 647 6.54 -5.08 -21.04
CA PHE A 647 5.30 -5.71 -20.57
C PHE A 647 5.17 -5.80 -19.05
N ALA A 648 6.04 -5.16 -18.27
CA ALA A 648 5.91 -5.09 -16.81
C ALA A 648 4.57 -4.43 -16.44
N PRO A 649 3.55 -5.20 -15.99
CA PRO A 649 2.19 -4.71 -15.93
C PRO A 649 1.89 -4.14 -14.56
N ASN A 650 1.12 -3.05 -14.51
CA ASN A 650 0.37 -2.69 -13.31
C ASN A 650 -1.14 -2.96 -13.55
N ALA A 651 -1.97 -2.81 -12.54
CA ALA A 651 -3.38 -3.09 -12.69
C ALA A 651 -4.11 -2.12 -13.64
N ALA A 652 -3.54 -0.96 -13.96
CA ALA A 652 -4.12 0.04 -14.85
C ALA A 652 -3.63 -0.09 -16.31
N ALA A 653 -2.42 -0.60 -16.54
CA ALA A 653 -1.76 -0.65 -17.83
C ALA A 653 -1.16 -2.04 -18.13
N SER A 654 -1.11 -2.42 -19.40
CA SER A 654 -0.50 -3.68 -19.84
C SER A 654 0.99 -3.54 -20.19
N THR A 655 1.51 -2.31 -20.16
CA THR A 655 2.85 -1.91 -20.61
C THR A 655 3.36 -0.76 -19.75
N VAL A 656 4.66 -0.49 -19.81
CA VAL A 656 5.32 0.63 -19.10
C VAL A 656 5.20 2.01 -19.77
N LEU A 657 4.52 2.09 -20.91
CA LEU A 657 4.30 3.34 -21.66
C LEU A 657 3.67 4.41 -20.78
N GLU A 658 4.28 5.60 -20.79
CA GLU A 658 3.69 6.80 -20.23
C GLU A 658 2.54 7.33 -21.10
N GLN A 659 1.70 8.20 -20.54
CA GLN A 659 0.53 8.73 -21.26
C GLN A 659 0.90 9.46 -22.56
N ASP A 660 2.05 10.15 -22.59
CA ASP A 660 2.62 10.90 -23.71
C ASP A 660 3.76 10.17 -24.43
N GLU A 661 3.80 8.85 -24.31
CA GLU A 661 4.80 7.99 -24.92
C GLU A 661 4.15 7.06 -25.95
N MET A 662 4.77 6.90 -27.12
CA MET A 662 4.29 5.97 -28.15
C MET A 662 5.42 5.09 -28.70
N ILE A 663 5.08 3.88 -29.13
CA ILE A 663 6.02 2.98 -29.82
C ILE A 663 6.28 3.53 -31.23
N THR A 664 7.55 3.59 -31.61
CA THR A 664 7.99 4.05 -32.94
C THR A 664 8.61 2.91 -33.76
N GLU A 665 9.37 2.02 -33.11
CA GLU A 665 10.13 0.96 -33.77
C GLU A 665 10.31 -0.26 -32.84
N ILE A 666 10.43 -1.44 -33.43
CA ILE A 666 10.82 -2.68 -32.76
C ILE A 666 12.14 -3.13 -33.39
N ARG A 667 13.14 -3.39 -32.55
CA ARG A 667 14.43 -3.97 -32.96
C ARG A 667 14.54 -5.38 -32.45
N ILE A 668 14.92 -6.31 -33.31
CA ILE A 668 15.13 -7.70 -32.94
C ILE A 668 16.57 -8.06 -33.30
N PRO A 669 17.39 -8.48 -32.32
CA PRO A 669 18.78 -8.85 -32.60
C PRO A 669 18.87 -10.09 -33.49
N PRO A 670 20.01 -10.34 -34.14
CA PRO A 670 20.19 -11.53 -34.97
C PRO A 670 19.96 -12.80 -34.17
N VAL A 671 19.15 -13.71 -34.70
CA VAL A 671 18.94 -15.02 -34.08
C VAL A 671 20.19 -15.88 -34.29
N PRO A 672 20.67 -16.60 -33.25
CA PRO A 672 21.83 -17.50 -33.39
C PRO A 672 21.63 -18.52 -34.52
N GLN A 673 22.70 -18.75 -35.29
CA GLN A 673 22.66 -19.71 -36.39
C GLN A 673 22.39 -21.12 -35.85
N GLY A 674 21.47 -21.85 -36.49
CA GLY A 674 21.08 -23.19 -36.04
C GLY A 674 20.10 -23.22 -34.86
N ALA A 675 19.66 -22.07 -34.35
CA ALA A 675 18.64 -22.03 -33.31
C ALA A 675 17.30 -22.60 -33.82
N ARG A 676 16.68 -23.44 -32.99
CA ARG A 676 15.33 -23.96 -33.21
C ARG A 676 14.31 -22.96 -32.67
N LEU A 677 13.51 -22.42 -33.58
CA LEU A 677 12.44 -21.46 -33.31
C LEU A 677 11.08 -22.17 -33.35
N ARG A 678 10.25 -22.04 -32.31
CA ARG A 678 8.89 -22.62 -32.28
C ARG A 678 7.89 -21.71 -31.56
N TYR A 679 6.77 -21.41 -32.21
CA TYR A 679 5.60 -20.79 -31.58
C TYR A 679 4.41 -21.75 -31.62
N LEU A 680 3.89 -22.13 -30.45
CA LEU A 680 2.72 -22.98 -30.32
C LEU A 680 1.63 -22.24 -29.56
N LYS A 681 0.37 -22.37 -30.00
CA LYS A 681 -0.79 -21.73 -29.37
C LYS A 681 -1.94 -22.72 -29.24
N PHE A 682 -2.57 -22.71 -28.07
CA PHE A 682 -3.80 -23.46 -27.80
C PHE A 682 -4.97 -22.50 -27.53
N THR A 683 -6.10 -22.80 -28.19
CA THR A 683 -7.39 -22.08 -28.10
C THR A 683 -8.52 -23.09 -28.09
N LEU A 684 -9.64 -22.82 -27.41
CA LEU A 684 -10.78 -23.75 -27.39
C LEU A 684 -11.52 -23.78 -28.73
N ARG A 685 -11.73 -22.61 -29.36
CA ARG A 685 -12.29 -22.50 -30.72
C ARG A 685 -11.24 -21.91 -31.66
N LYS A 686 -10.71 -22.68 -32.60
CA LYS A 686 -9.71 -22.21 -33.59
C LYS A 686 -10.15 -20.88 -34.29
N PRO A 687 -9.30 -20.26 -35.11
CA PRO A 687 -8.42 -19.11 -34.80
C PRO A 687 -9.11 -17.82 -34.29
N ILE A 688 -10.40 -17.84 -33.94
CA ILE A 688 -11.18 -16.66 -33.54
C ILE A 688 -11.21 -16.46 -32.01
N ASP A 689 -10.80 -17.47 -31.24
CA ASP A 689 -10.89 -17.48 -29.78
C ASP A 689 -9.64 -16.94 -29.08
N PHE A 690 -9.83 -16.59 -27.81
CA PHE A 690 -8.78 -16.08 -26.95
C PHE A 690 -7.75 -17.16 -26.62
N THR A 691 -6.47 -16.78 -26.59
CA THR A 691 -5.37 -17.69 -26.24
C THR A 691 -5.57 -18.24 -24.84
N VAL A 692 -5.54 -19.56 -24.70
CA VAL A 692 -5.56 -20.23 -23.40
C VAL A 692 -4.13 -20.35 -22.87
N VAL A 693 -3.22 -20.85 -23.70
CA VAL A 693 -1.77 -20.89 -23.47
C VAL A 693 -1.07 -20.75 -24.83
N SER A 694 0.02 -19.99 -24.87
CA SER A 694 1.00 -20.08 -25.96
C SER A 694 2.41 -20.27 -25.42
N VAL A 695 3.31 -20.81 -26.25
CA VAL A 695 4.72 -21.03 -25.95
C VAL A 695 5.53 -20.52 -27.13
N ALA A 696 6.49 -19.65 -26.85
CA ALA A 696 7.53 -19.25 -27.77
C ALA A 696 8.87 -19.79 -27.26
N SER A 697 9.60 -20.53 -28.09
CA SER A 697 10.94 -21.01 -27.75
C SER A 697 11.99 -20.68 -28.80
N VAL A 698 13.19 -20.34 -28.30
CA VAL A 698 14.41 -20.18 -29.07
C VAL A 698 15.47 -21.04 -28.40
N VAL A 699 15.91 -22.12 -29.04
CA VAL A 699 16.85 -23.08 -28.44
C VAL A 699 18.01 -23.34 -29.40
N THR A 700 19.22 -23.05 -28.96
CA THR A 700 20.46 -23.33 -29.70
C THR A 700 21.02 -24.67 -29.25
N ILE A 701 21.14 -25.62 -30.18
CA ILE A 701 21.61 -26.98 -29.89
C ILE A 701 22.82 -27.28 -30.76
N ASN A 702 23.92 -27.66 -30.13
CA ASN A 702 25.16 -28.05 -30.78
C ASN A 702 25.56 -29.45 -30.31
N ASN A 703 25.77 -30.38 -31.23
CA ASN A 703 26.07 -31.80 -30.93
C ASN A 703 25.12 -32.43 -29.89
N GLY A 704 23.83 -32.06 -29.95
CA GLY A 704 22.80 -32.55 -29.02
C GLY A 704 22.79 -31.87 -27.65
N ILE A 705 23.72 -30.96 -27.37
CA ILE A 705 23.81 -30.18 -26.13
C ILE A 705 23.15 -28.81 -26.35
N CYS A 706 22.32 -28.38 -25.40
CA CYS A 706 21.74 -27.04 -25.43
C CYS A 706 22.77 -25.99 -24.98
N GLU A 707 23.13 -25.06 -25.87
CA GLU A 707 24.03 -23.94 -25.53
C GLU A 707 23.25 -22.79 -24.89
N ASP A 708 22.10 -22.44 -25.47
CA ASP A 708 21.21 -21.40 -24.97
C ASP A 708 19.75 -21.77 -25.20
N ALA A 709 18.89 -21.33 -24.29
CA ALA A 709 17.45 -21.56 -24.35
C ALA A 709 16.68 -20.35 -23.83
N ARG A 710 15.65 -19.97 -24.57
CA ARG A 710 14.60 -19.05 -24.15
C ARG A 710 13.26 -19.71 -24.30
N ILE A 711 12.47 -19.74 -23.22
CA ILE A 711 11.15 -20.36 -23.16
C ILE A 711 10.18 -19.36 -22.54
N VAL A 712 9.27 -18.84 -23.35
CA VAL A 712 8.32 -17.79 -22.94
C VAL A 712 6.90 -18.30 -23.09
N LEU A 713 6.11 -18.18 -22.03
CA LEU A 713 4.71 -18.57 -21.97
C LEU A 713 3.80 -17.35 -22.13
N GLY A 714 2.86 -17.40 -23.07
CA GLY A 714 1.82 -16.40 -23.26
C GLY A 714 0.48 -16.83 -22.65
N ALA A 715 -0.36 -15.85 -22.35
CA ALA A 715 -1.69 -16.03 -21.76
C ALA A 715 -1.74 -16.82 -20.44
N VAL A 716 -0.62 -17.01 -19.72
CA VAL A 716 -0.57 -17.67 -18.41
C VAL A 716 -0.29 -16.71 -17.26
N ALA A 717 0.11 -15.47 -17.59
CA ALA A 717 0.45 -14.42 -16.65
C ALA A 717 0.03 -13.04 -17.21
N PRO A 718 -0.03 -11.99 -16.37
CA PRO A 718 -0.30 -10.62 -16.81
C PRO A 718 0.75 -10.02 -17.76
N ARG A 719 1.91 -10.68 -17.90
CA ARG A 719 3.00 -10.42 -18.84
C ARG A 719 3.35 -11.71 -19.60
N PRO A 720 4.04 -11.64 -20.75
CA PRO A 720 4.75 -12.81 -21.27
C PRO A 720 5.70 -13.34 -20.19
N PHE A 721 5.57 -14.62 -19.83
CA PHE A 721 6.26 -15.20 -18.68
C PHE A 721 7.47 -16.01 -19.14
N ARG A 722 8.67 -15.54 -18.82
CA ARG A 722 9.92 -16.24 -19.14
C ARG A 722 10.21 -17.31 -18.10
N ALA A 723 10.36 -18.56 -18.55
CA ALA A 723 10.60 -19.71 -17.69
C ALA A 723 12.10 -19.89 -17.39
N THR A 724 12.75 -18.88 -16.81
CA THR A 724 14.21 -18.83 -16.61
C THR A 724 14.78 -20.04 -15.87
N LYS A 725 14.10 -20.54 -14.82
CA LYS A 725 14.52 -21.77 -14.12
C LYS A 725 14.60 -22.98 -15.05
N ALA A 726 13.67 -23.09 -15.99
CA ALA A 726 13.64 -24.16 -16.98
C ALA A 726 14.71 -23.97 -18.07
N GLU A 727 14.97 -22.72 -18.47
CA GLU A 727 16.07 -22.37 -19.38
C GLU A 727 17.42 -22.80 -18.79
N GLU A 728 17.69 -22.44 -17.53
CA GLU A 728 18.93 -22.80 -16.82
C GLU A 728 19.08 -24.32 -16.63
N MET A 729 17.97 -25.05 -16.44
CA MET A 729 18.00 -26.51 -16.37
C MET A 729 18.36 -27.17 -17.71
N LEU A 730 18.10 -26.51 -18.84
CA LEU A 730 18.37 -27.06 -20.17
C LEU A 730 19.80 -26.74 -20.63
N LYS A 731 20.31 -25.54 -20.33
CA LYS A 731 21.65 -25.06 -20.73
C LYS A 731 22.77 -26.00 -20.27
N GLY A 732 23.73 -26.23 -21.15
CA GLY A 732 24.90 -27.09 -20.93
C GLY A 732 24.60 -28.59 -20.87
N ARG A 733 23.37 -29.04 -21.16
CA ARG A 733 22.96 -30.44 -21.05
C ARG A 733 22.49 -31.04 -22.37
N ALA A 734 22.62 -32.36 -22.49
CA ALA A 734 22.11 -33.11 -23.63
C ALA A 734 20.57 -33.09 -23.67
N VAL A 735 20.00 -32.67 -24.80
CA VAL A 735 18.56 -32.52 -25.00
C VAL A 735 17.91 -33.88 -25.26
N THR A 736 17.51 -34.55 -24.18
CA THR A 736 16.82 -35.85 -24.21
C THR A 736 15.33 -35.71 -23.91
N THR A 737 14.52 -36.67 -24.35
CA THR A 737 13.08 -36.72 -24.01
C THR A 737 12.82 -36.68 -22.50
N LYS A 738 13.70 -37.31 -21.71
CA LYS A 738 13.64 -37.28 -20.24
C LYS A 738 13.86 -35.86 -19.70
N LEU A 739 14.94 -35.21 -20.12
CA LEU A 739 15.26 -33.84 -19.69
C LEU A 739 14.17 -32.85 -20.11
N ILE A 740 13.63 -32.97 -21.32
CA ILE A 740 12.51 -32.15 -21.79
C ILE A 740 11.29 -32.30 -20.85
N GLY A 741 11.00 -33.52 -20.39
CA GLY A 741 9.92 -33.77 -19.43
C GLY A 741 10.14 -33.08 -18.08
N GLU A 742 11.38 -33.08 -17.57
CA GLU A 742 11.76 -32.41 -16.32
C GLU A 742 11.70 -30.87 -16.46
N VAL A 743 12.28 -30.34 -17.54
CA VAL A 743 12.27 -28.91 -17.89
C VAL A 743 10.83 -28.38 -18.05
N SER A 744 9.95 -29.14 -18.69
CA SER A 744 8.55 -28.75 -18.88
C SER A 744 7.78 -28.61 -17.56
N LYS A 745 8.09 -29.44 -16.55
CA LYS A 745 7.52 -29.32 -15.21
C LYS A 745 8.13 -28.15 -14.45
N ALA A 746 9.45 -27.98 -14.53
CA ALA A 746 10.15 -26.88 -13.88
C ALA A 746 9.72 -25.50 -14.39
N ALA A 747 9.37 -25.38 -15.68
CA ALA A 747 8.82 -24.16 -16.27
C ALA A 747 7.49 -23.71 -15.65
N LEU A 748 6.79 -24.63 -14.96
CA LEU A 748 5.51 -24.39 -14.30
C LEU A 748 5.61 -24.42 -12.77
N ALA A 749 6.83 -24.55 -12.23
CA ALA A 749 7.09 -24.43 -10.81
C ALA A 749 6.68 -23.04 -10.32
N GLY A 750 5.92 -22.99 -9.22
CA GLY A 750 5.36 -21.73 -8.70
C GLY A 750 4.07 -21.28 -9.38
N SER A 751 3.48 -22.06 -10.29
CA SER A 751 2.12 -21.78 -10.75
C SER A 751 1.09 -21.99 -9.63
N ILE A 752 0.16 -21.05 -9.52
CA ILE A 752 -0.90 -20.98 -8.49
C ILE A 752 -2.23 -20.83 -9.23
N PRO A 753 -2.72 -21.89 -9.90
CA PRO A 753 -3.95 -21.81 -10.66
C PRO A 753 -5.17 -21.65 -9.75
N LEU A 754 -6.15 -20.89 -10.24
CA LEU A 754 -7.49 -20.81 -9.67
C LEU A 754 -8.31 -22.06 -10.02
N GLY A 755 -9.42 -22.24 -9.30
CA GLY A 755 -10.28 -23.43 -9.42
C GLY A 755 -10.62 -23.83 -10.85
N LYS A 756 -11.00 -22.89 -11.72
CA LYS A 756 -11.47 -23.19 -13.08
C LYS A 756 -10.38 -23.15 -14.15
N ASN A 757 -9.14 -22.76 -13.82
CA ASN A 757 -8.06 -22.66 -14.79
C ASN A 757 -6.88 -23.63 -14.53
N ARG A 758 -7.00 -24.53 -13.54
CA ARG A 758 -6.01 -25.60 -13.26
C ARG A 758 -5.60 -26.42 -14.48
N TYR A 759 -6.53 -26.64 -15.41
CA TYR A 759 -6.28 -27.37 -16.65
C TYR A 759 -5.18 -26.74 -17.52
N LYS A 760 -4.94 -25.42 -17.40
CA LYS A 760 -3.90 -24.70 -18.16
C LYS A 760 -2.49 -25.20 -17.85
N VAL A 761 -2.24 -25.68 -16.63
CA VAL A 761 -0.93 -26.20 -16.21
C VAL A 761 -0.54 -27.39 -17.11
N ARG A 762 -1.44 -28.36 -17.28
CA ARG A 762 -1.19 -29.55 -18.13
C ARG A 762 -1.05 -29.20 -19.62
N ILE A 763 -1.83 -28.24 -20.10
CA ILE A 763 -1.72 -27.75 -21.48
C ILE A 763 -0.36 -27.08 -21.68
N ALA A 764 0.05 -26.20 -20.78
CA ALA A 764 1.34 -25.53 -20.86
C ALA A 764 2.50 -26.54 -20.83
N GLU A 765 2.47 -27.53 -19.94
CA GLU A 765 3.47 -28.60 -19.85
C GLU A 765 3.62 -29.32 -21.19
N SER A 766 2.48 -29.67 -21.81
CA SER A 766 2.45 -30.36 -23.10
C SER A 766 2.96 -29.50 -24.25
N LEU A 767 2.63 -28.20 -24.28
CA LEU A 767 3.11 -27.28 -25.30
C LEU A 767 4.61 -27.00 -25.18
N ILE A 768 5.14 -26.86 -23.96
CA ILE A 768 6.59 -26.71 -23.74
C ILE A 768 7.32 -27.94 -24.27
N LYS A 769 6.84 -29.14 -23.89
CA LYS A 769 7.42 -30.40 -24.36
C LYS A 769 7.46 -30.47 -25.88
N ARG A 770 6.36 -30.16 -26.57
CA ARG A 770 6.28 -30.15 -28.04
C ARG A 770 7.22 -29.12 -28.68
N ALA A 771 7.28 -27.92 -28.11
CA ALA A 771 8.17 -26.87 -28.60
C ALA A 771 9.65 -27.29 -28.51
N LEU A 772 10.05 -28.00 -27.46
CA LEU A 772 11.42 -28.50 -27.26
C LEU A 772 11.72 -29.77 -28.07
N GLU A 773 10.74 -30.67 -28.27
CA GLU A 773 10.87 -31.85 -29.13
C GLU A 773 10.89 -31.50 -30.64
N GLY A 774 10.42 -30.31 -31.00
CA GLY A 774 10.32 -29.85 -32.39
C GLY A 774 9.08 -30.37 -33.14
N LYS A 775 8.04 -30.81 -32.41
CA LYS A 775 6.80 -31.44 -32.92
C LYS A 775 5.57 -30.53 -33.00
#